data_AF-A0A9W9SU53-F1
#
_entry.id   AF-A0A9W9SU53-F1
#
_cell.length_a   1.000
_cell.length_b   1.000
_cell.length_c   1.000
_cell.angle_alpha   90.00
_cell.angle_beta   90.00
_cell.angle_gamma   90.00
#
_symmetry.space_group_name_H-M   'P 1'
#
loop_
_entity.id
_entity.type
_entity.pdbx_description
1 polymer ?
#
loop_
_entity_poly.entity_id
_entity_poly.type
_entity_poly.pdbx_seq_one_letter_code
_entity_poly.pdbx_strand_id
1 'polypeptide(L)'
;MADLEEAASNSLSVSARDFFNSGATNQVTLHDNYAAYRKYRLLPRVLRDVSRVDTGVSLFDRDITFPLCVSPAGMQALAHPEGELATSRACAKMGVNMGVSSYANHSVEEITIAGKEVGPIHHVMQLYAMNDKAKQERIVRRAEAAGCKAIFLTADSPVLGVRWNEWRNGFIPPVGLGYPMYERTSAEIQQQSHDDGFSSTNSDSHSWATEIPWLRSVTKMEIWIKGVLTPEDVETAIEYGCDGIIISNHGGRQLDETPATIDALPACAKAARGRIKIHIDGGIRSGVDIFKALALGAECCWVGRPALWGLAYDGQQGVELMLKILFDDFKRFPGRVQVISECNRLIGGQSSTWTGKLEPPRVPHGPECDAIPQLLLVAQVICTETHSVHDSQIRIFLKQLSTANPNYSLHSMESEKGPLLDVNEVYDSEDNGVVSSHTPHNKGQRTRPCWARTLRKGLCVFVITGLVTYCLSPPHSYPPTEEDPSPLPEAPPLCQSQECIHAASEILYNLDPNYADIDPCTDFDQYVCGGWREHHDMRPDQGSIFAGTIMQENAQTKLRHILERTEPPQSSDADNFKKLKAAYDACLDEATVSKRGSKPLTNILDELKTIYPAKAGLVKGAQDQLTNALLYLANAGVEALASSGVTPDDRDPDNVVIMISPPREIGLPAREYYNNTKTVADYTTVLKQVVRGLAGDGFDKIAEDVVAFEKKLADVTPDTQTQEDVTKYYNPLSIKETEALVPEISFANIISSLAPPDYKGDRLIVGSPSYMKALSVLLKDTPRETVLLFLQWKLIQALADVIEDASVEPLRRFKNELAGKEPQAKEERWRKCLGHLDEGLEWSLSRFYVLDAFSEDSKKLGDQIVSDIKERFVFTLDQTSWMSPDVRKLGIEKVGNIIQKIGFPTKSPNVLDPEDVNNFYRDLELSKDTFFENEVAVARFQLRNEWSKLGKPTNRDEWGMSAPTVNAYYNPPGNEIVFPAGIMQPPAFYGPSAPLYLAYGAFGAVSGHELSHAFDSTGRHYDESGNYTNWWDDKTVEAFEERAQCFIDQYSKFTVTGPEDKVLHVNGRLTLGENIADAGGLTASYHAWKKHDEAKPDPHLPGLDAFTKEQLFFISYGNWWCGKTTKEAAEQAIYNDPHAPKSARIIETMANSREFKNAFSCPDRKPVCKLW
;
A
#
# COMPACT_ATOMS: atom_id res chain seq x y z
N MET A 1 28.40 -7.70 11.29
CA MET A 1 28.59 -6.25 11.07
C MET A 1 27.82 -5.43 12.09
N ALA A 2 26.51 -5.66 12.26
CA ALA A 2 25.71 -5.02 13.31
C ALA A 2 26.35 -5.13 14.71
N ASP A 3 26.85 -6.32 15.08
CA ASP A 3 27.51 -6.56 16.37
C ASP A 3 28.76 -5.66 16.58
N LEU A 4 29.45 -5.30 15.49
CA LEU A 4 30.61 -4.40 15.53
C LEU A 4 30.18 -2.94 15.66
N GLU A 5 29.08 -2.55 14.99
CA GLU A 5 28.43 -1.25 15.13
C GLU A 5 27.90 -1.04 16.56
N GLU A 6 27.27 -2.05 17.16
CA GLU A 6 26.79 -2.03 18.54
C GLU A 6 27.95 -1.93 19.53
N ALA A 7 28.94 -2.82 19.43
CA ALA A 7 30.08 -2.83 20.35
C ALA A 7 30.91 -1.53 20.28
N ALA A 8 31.09 -0.97 19.08
CA ALA A 8 31.70 0.34 18.89
C ALA A 8 30.85 1.48 19.47
N SER A 9 29.53 1.44 19.26
CA SER A 9 28.62 2.47 19.78
C SER A 9 28.58 2.50 21.31
N ASN A 10 28.87 1.36 21.95
CA ASN A 10 28.99 1.21 23.40
C ASN A 10 30.37 1.62 23.95
N SER A 11 31.44 1.61 23.15
CA SER A 11 32.78 2.07 23.57
C SER A 11 33.01 3.57 23.37
N LEU A 12 32.30 4.18 22.41
CA LEU A 12 32.41 5.60 22.07
C LEU A 12 31.73 6.51 23.11
N SER A 13 32.30 7.70 23.33
CA SER A 13 31.58 8.79 24.01
C SER A 13 30.33 9.18 23.22
N VAL A 14 29.26 9.63 23.88
CA VAL A 14 28.01 10.06 23.21
C VAL A 14 28.27 11.04 22.07
N SER A 15 29.14 12.04 22.30
CA SER A 15 29.52 13.02 21.29
C SER A 15 30.19 12.39 20.05
N ALA A 16 31.14 11.46 20.24
CA ALA A 16 31.82 10.77 19.15
C ALA A 16 30.92 9.73 18.44
N ARG A 17 30.10 9.00 19.21
CA ARG A 17 29.11 8.05 18.71
C ARG A 17 28.10 8.75 17.81
N ASP A 18 27.49 9.82 18.32
CA ASP A 18 26.46 10.56 17.58
C ASP A 18 27.09 11.29 16.38
N PHE A 19 28.32 11.80 16.51
CA PHE A 19 29.08 12.35 15.39
C PHE A 19 29.27 11.32 14.27
N PHE A 20 29.68 10.08 14.57
CA PHE A 20 29.89 9.06 13.54
C PHE A 20 28.59 8.41 13.03
N ASN A 21 27.60 8.21 13.91
CA ASN A 21 26.40 7.44 13.61
C ASN A 21 25.23 8.28 13.09
N SER A 22 25.26 9.62 13.16
CA SER A 22 24.16 10.46 12.65
C SER A 22 24.27 10.80 11.16
N GLY A 23 23.13 11.09 10.52
CA GLY A 23 22.99 11.70 9.20
C GLY A 23 22.62 13.20 9.28
N ALA A 24 22.33 13.80 8.13
CA ALA A 24 21.69 15.11 8.01
C ALA A 24 20.21 15.05 8.46
N THR A 25 19.71 16.14 9.03
CA THR A 25 18.31 16.39 9.45
C THR A 25 17.54 15.16 9.94
N ASN A 26 16.65 14.59 9.13
CA ASN A 26 15.74 13.49 9.47
C ASN A 26 16.42 12.10 9.37
N GLN A 27 17.59 12.06 8.72
CA GLN A 27 18.45 10.90 8.49
C GLN A 27 17.84 9.85 7.54
N VAL A 28 16.93 10.24 6.66
CA VAL A 28 16.27 9.35 5.69
C VAL A 28 17.30 8.69 4.77
N THR A 29 18.15 9.51 4.14
CA THR A 29 19.26 9.10 3.27
C THR A 29 20.23 8.13 3.96
N LEU A 30 20.45 8.29 5.27
CA LEU A 30 21.32 7.39 6.02
C LEU A 30 20.71 5.98 6.11
N HIS A 31 19.40 5.88 6.32
CA HIS A 31 18.70 4.60 6.37
C HIS A 31 18.60 3.98 4.97
N ASP A 32 18.18 4.76 3.98
CA ASP A 32 18.01 4.32 2.60
C ASP A 32 19.31 3.80 1.99
N ASN A 33 20.45 4.46 2.27
CA ASN A 33 21.75 4.02 1.79
C ASN A 33 22.04 2.54 2.08
N TYR A 34 21.74 2.03 3.28
CA TYR A 34 21.97 0.62 3.60
C TYR A 34 20.76 -0.27 3.27
N ALA A 35 19.53 0.27 3.36
CA ALA A 35 18.31 -0.47 3.06
C ALA A 35 18.18 -0.79 1.56
N ALA A 36 18.56 0.12 0.67
CA ALA A 36 18.43 -0.02 -0.78
C ALA A 36 19.20 -1.22 -1.36
N TYR A 37 20.32 -1.63 -0.77
CA TYR A 37 21.00 -2.87 -1.16
C TYR A 37 20.10 -4.11 -1.02
N ARG A 38 19.06 -4.07 -0.17
CA ARG A 38 18.06 -5.13 -0.02
C ARG A 38 17.00 -5.14 -1.12
N LYS A 39 16.95 -4.16 -2.03
CA LYS A 39 16.10 -4.21 -3.24
C LYS A 39 16.65 -5.25 -4.23
N TYR A 40 17.95 -5.18 -4.51
CA TYR A 40 18.63 -6.04 -5.48
C TYR A 40 18.67 -7.52 -5.06
N ARG A 41 18.17 -8.40 -5.95
CA ARG A 41 18.27 -9.86 -5.87
C ARG A 41 19.34 -10.37 -6.83
N LEU A 42 20.01 -11.45 -6.44
CA LEU A 42 21.08 -12.09 -7.24
C LEU A 42 20.56 -13.44 -7.75
N LEU A 43 20.68 -13.68 -9.06
CA LEU A 43 20.24 -14.92 -9.70
C LEU A 43 21.41 -15.91 -9.79
N PRO A 44 21.46 -16.97 -8.95
CA PRO A 44 22.59 -17.89 -8.92
C PRO A 44 22.61 -18.79 -10.17
N ARG A 45 23.81 -19.02 -10.73
CA ARG A 45 24.01 -20.03 -11.78
C ARG A 45 24.48 -21.34 -11.14
N VAL A 46 23.60 -22.34 -11.14
CA VAL A 46 23.88 -23.66 -10.57
C VAL A 46 24.91 -24.45 -11.39
N LEU A 47 25.57 -25.42 -10.75
CA LEU A 47 26.52 -26.37 -11.37
C LEU A 47 27.75 -25.72 -12.07
N ARG A 48 28.27 -24.61 -11.53
CA ARG A 48 29.55 -24.03 -11.95
C ARG A 48 30.70 -24.50 -11.05
N ASP A 49 31.86 -24.78 -11.65
CA ASP A 49 33.08 -25.06 -10.88
C ASP A 49 33.59 -23.77 -10.23
N VAL A 50 33.76 -23.85 -8.92
CA VAL A 50 34.11 -22.75 -8.02
C VAL A 50 35.29 -23.13 -7.12
N SER A 51 36.02 -24.20 -7.48
CA SER A 51 37.22 -24.67 -6.80
C SER A 51 38.37 -23.65 -6.82
N ARG A 52 38.31 -22.67 -7.74
CA ARG A 52 39.19 -21.52 -7.82
C ARG A 52 38.34 -20.26 -8.03
N VAL A 53 38.44 -19.32 -7.11
CA VAL A 53 37.79 -18.01 -7.20
C VAL A 53 38.86 -16.96 -6.96
N ASP A 54 39.09 -16.12 -7.98
CA ASP A 54 39.89 -14.92 -7.82
C ASP A 54 38.97 -13.77 -7.37
N THR A 55 39.43 -13.03 -6.37
CA THR A 55 38.74 -11.85 -5.84
C THR A 55 39.50 -10.56 -6.15
N GLY A 56 40.75 -10.65 -6.61
CA GLY A 56 41.63 -9.49 -6.77
C GLY A 56 41.20 -8.54 -7.90
N VAL A 57 41.54 -7.26 -7.73
CA VAL A 57 41.38 -6.22 -8.77
C VAL A 57 42.58 -5.28 -8.78
N SER A 58 42.91 -4.73 -9.95
CA SER A 58 43.98 -3.75 -10.12
C SER A 58 43.43 -2.32 -9.98
N LEU A 59 43.85 -1.57 -8.96
CA LEU A 59 43.48 -0.17 -8.73
C LEU A 59 44.72 0.69 -8.49
N PHE A 60 44.77 1.87 -9.12
CA PHE A 60 45.87 2.84 -8.99
C PHE A 60 47.27 2.24 -9.19
N ASP A 61 47.46 1.48 -10.28
CA ASP A 61 48.67 0.73 -10.65
C ASP A 61 49.10 -0.45 -9.73
N ARG A 62 48.20 -0.93 -8.86
CA ARG A 62 48.45 -2.08 -7.96
C ARG A 62 47.27 -3.04 -7.85
N ASP A 63 47.57 -4.33 -7.75
CA ASP A 63 46.59 -5.35 -7.35
C ASP A 63 46.26 -5.31 -5.84
N ILE A 64 44.97 -5.31 -5.52
CA ILE A 64 44.42 -5.42 -4.15
C ILE A 64 43.63 -6.72 -3.96
N THR A 65 43.53 -7.18 -2.71
CA THR A 65 42.98 -8.50 -2.34
C THR A 65 41.52 -8.72 -2.80
N PHE A 66 40.71 -7.67 -2.75
CA PHE A 66 39.31 -7.64 -3.19
C PHE A 66 38.87 -6.19 -3.44
N PRO A 67 37.80 -5.93 -4.22
CA PRO A 67 37.39 -4.59 -4.67
C PRO A 67 36.65 -3.79 -3.58
N LEU A 68 37.33 -3.60 -2.45
CA LEU A 68 36.92 -2.77 -1.32
C LEU A 68 38.12 -1.97 -0.80
N CYS A 69 37.91 -0.68 -0.55
CA CYS A 69 38.85 0.23 0.09
C CYS A 69 38.19 0.90 1.31
N VAL A 70 39.00 1.50 2.21
CA VAL A 70 38.45 2.33 3.30
C VAL A 70 38.26 3.76 2.81
N SER A 71 37.03 4.28 2.95
CA SER A 71 36.65 5.64 2.52
C SER A 71 37.35 6.72 3.36
N PRO A 72 37.68 7.91 2.82
CA PRO A 72 38.13 9.03 3.62
C PRO A 72 37.11 9.38 4.71
N ALA A 73 37.48 9.09 5.96
CA ALA A 73 36.75 9.53 7.15
C ALA A 73 37.70 10.39 8.00
N GLY A 74 37.28 11.61 8.30
CA GLY A 74 38.02 12.53 9.18
C GLY A 74 37.80 12.19 10.65
N MET A 75 38.67 12.77 11.49
CA MET A 75 38.61 12.65 12.95
C MET A 75 38.65 11.21 13.50
N GLN A 76 39.45 10.32 12.91
CA GLN A 76 39.48 8.92 13.36
C GLN A 76 40.02 8.75 14.80
N ALA A 77 40.76 9.73 15.33
CA ALA A 77 41.22 9.69 16.72
C ALA A 77 40.10 9.87 17.76
N LEU A 78 38.87 10.20 17.34
CA LEU A 78 37.67 10.11 18.20
C LEU A 78 37.28 8.65 18.52
N ALA A 79 37.65 7.71 17.65
CA ALA A 79 37.37 6.28 17.83
C ALA A 79 38.49 5.56 18.61
N HIS A 80 39.76 5.86 18.29
CA HIS A 80 40.92 5.26 18.94
C HIS A 80 42.13 6.18 18.83
N PRO A 81 43.00 6.34 19.86
CA PRO A 81 44.09 7.32 19.85
C PRO A 81 45.08 7.22 18.68
N GLU A 82 45.21 6.04 18.04
CA GLU A 82 46.06 5.86 16.85
C GLU A 82 45.37 6.23 15.52
N GLY A 83 44.07 6.55 15.54
CA GLY A 83 43.31 7.12 14.44
C GLY A 83 43.59 6.50 13.07
N GLU A 84 43.90 7.37 12.11
CA GLU A 84 44.19 7.01 10.72
C GLU A 84 45.43 6.11 10.58
N LEU A 85 46.38 6.11 11.54
CA LEU A 85 47.59 5.27 11.49
C LEU A 85 47.23 3.79 11.64
N ALA A 86 46.35 3.47 12.60
CA ALA A 86 45.86 2.12 12.82
C ALA A 86 45.04 1.60 11.62
N THR A 87 44.16 2.44 11.07
CA THR A 87 43.40 2.13 9.85
C THR A 87 44.31 1.87 8.65
N SER A 88 45.37 2.68 8.48
CA SER A 88 46.36 2.52 7.39
C SER A 88 47.11 1.18 7.49
N ARG A 89 47.54 0.80 8.70
CA ARG A 89 48.18 -0.50 8.97
C ARG A 89 47.25 -1.68 8.71
N ALA A 90 45.99 -1.58 9.15
CA ALA A 90 44.98 -2.61 8.88
C ALA A 90 44.72 -2.78 7.37
N CYS A 91 44.59 -1.68 6.62
CA CYS A 91 44.42 -1.71 5.16
C CYS A 91 45.61 -2.36 4.46
N ALA A 92 46.85 -2.00 4.84
CA ALA A 92 48.07 -2.56 4.25
C ALA A 92 48.17 -4.08 4.50
N LYS A 93 47.87 -4.53 5.72
CA LYS A 93 47.87 -5.95 6.10
C LYS A 93 46.79 -6.77 5.37
N MET A 94 45.61 -6.19 5.16
CA MET A 94 44.52 -6.82 4.41
C MET A 94 44.68 -6.66 2.89
N GLY A 95 45.70 -5.95 2.42
CA GLY A 95 46.01 -5.76 1.01
C GLY A 95 45.00 -4.89 0.27
N VAL A 96 44.40 -3.90 0.94
CA VAL A 96 43.47 -2.90 0.37
C VAL A 96 44.05 -1.48 0.44
N ASN A 97 43.39 -0.51 -0.19
CA ASN A 97 43.83 0.90 -0.18
C ASN A 97 42.98 1.75 0.78
N MET A 98 43.50 2.92 1.17
CA MET A 98 42.88 3.82 2.16
C MET A 98 42.71 5.25 1.64
N GLY A 99 41.56 5.84 1.88
CA GLY A 99 41.32 7.27 1.76
C GLY A 99 41.73 8.05 3.00
N VAL A 100 42.48 9.14 2.81
CA VAL A 100 42.90 10.07 3.86
C VAL A 100 42.05 11.33 3.78
N SER A 101 41.45 11.76 4.90
CA SER A 101 40.65 12.98 4.92
C SER A 101 41.53 14.23 5.12
N SER A 102 41.11 15.38 4.56
CA SER A 102 41.68 16.68 4.97
C SER A 102 41.42 16.99 6.45
N TYR A 103 40.41 16.34 7.07
CA TYR A 103 40.12 16.39 8.51
C TYR A 103 40.75 15.24 9.32
N ALA A 104 41.81 14.59 8.80
CA ALA A 104 42.56 13.57 9.54
C ALA A 104 43.25 14.16 10.78
N ASN A 105 43.42 13.36 11.84
CA ASN A 105 44.14 13.79 13.06
C ASN A 105 45.65 13.60 12.96
N HIS A 106 46.11 12.76 12.04
CA HIS A 106 47.53 12.60 11.69
C HIS A 106 47.84 13.20 10.31
N SER A 107 49.11 13.47 10.04
CA SER A 107 49.54 13.97 8.73
C SER A 107 49.53 12.87 7.66
N VAL A 108 49.35 13.24 6.39
CA VAL A 108 49.38 12.27 5.27
C VAL A 108 50.74 11.56 5.18
N GLU A 109 51.82 12.23 5.58
CA GLU A 109 53.15 11.65 5.69
C GLU A 109 53.19 10.53 6.74
N GLU A 110 52.72 10.76 7.97
CA GLU A 110 52.66 9.74 9.02
C GLU A 110 51.74 8.56 8.65
N ILE A 111 50.56 8.85 8.08
CA ILE A 111 49.56 7.84 7.70
C ILE A 111 50.11 6.94 6.58
N THR A 112 50.78 7.52 5.57
CA THR A 112 51.37 6.74 4.48
C THR A 112 52.57 5.92 4.94
N ILE A 113 53.40 6.44 5.86
CA ILE A 113 54.52 5.70 6.48
C ILE A 113 53.98 4.50 7.26
N ALA A 114 53.02 4.71 8.18
CA ALA A 114 52.49 3.66 9.04
C ALA A 114 51.98 2.44 8.24
N GLY A 115 51.24 2.68 7.14
CA GLY A 115 50.79 1.60 6.26
C GLY A 115 51.94 0.88 5.54
N LYS A 116 52.89 1.65 4.98
CA LYS A 116 54.05 1.11 4.24
C LYS A 116 55.01 0.28 5.12
N GLU A 117 55.07 0.54 6.42
CA GLU A 117 55.83 -0.27 7.39
C GLU A 117 55.25 -1.68 7.55
N VAL A 118 53.95 -1.87 7.32
CA VAL A 118 53.26 -3.16 7.43
C VAL A 118 53.19 -3.91 6.11
N GLY A 119 53.00 -3.21 4.99
CA GLY A 119 52.97 -3.83 3.67
C GLY A 119 52.65 -2.85 2.53
N PRO A 120 52.54 -3.35 1.29
CA PRO A 120 52.14 -2.53 0.15
C PRO A 120 50.75 -1.91 0.37
N ILE A 121 50.65 -0.60 0.15
CA ILE A 121 49.40 0.17 0.24
C ILE A 121 49.47 1.39 -0.68
N HIS A 122 48.33 1.78 -1.24
CA HIS A 122 48.14 3.10 -1.83
C HIS A 122 47.12 3.91 -1.03
N HIS A 123 47.37 5.22 -1.02
CA HIS A 123 46.54 6.20 -0.36
C HIS A 123 45.97 7.17 -1.38
N VAL A 124 44.77 7.66 -1.13
CA VAL A 124 44.13 8.75 -1.89
C VAL A 124 43.77 9.87 -0.94
N MET A 125 43.87 11.12 -1.37
CA MET A 125 43.66 12.29 -0.51
C MET A 125 42.31 12.94 -0.82
N GLN A 126 41.38 12.92 0.14
CA GLN A 126 40.16 13.70 0.07
C GLN A 126 40.46 15.18 0.24
N LEU A 127 39.99 15.99 -0.70
CA LEU A 127 40.13 17.43 -0.70
C LEU A 127 38.74 18.08 -0.68
N TYR A 128 38.56 19.08 0.17
CA TYR A 128 37.46 20.04 0.06
C TYR A 128 38.00 21.27 -0.70
N ALA A 129 37.15 21.94 -1.47
CA ALA A 129 37.55 23.23 -2.04
C ALA A 129 37.71 24.24 -0.91
N MET A 130 38.78 25.05 -0.94
CA MET A 130 39.13 25.96 0.17
C MET A 130 39.14 27.42 -0.27
N ASN A 131 38.84 28.31 0.68
CA ASN A 131 38.97 29.76 0.51
C ASN A 131 40.44 30.17 0.30
N ASP A 132 41.38 29.49 0.98
CA ASP A 132 42.82 29.67 0.78
C ASP A 132 43.36 28.64 -0.23
N LYS A 133 43.40 29.03 -1.52
CA LYS A 133 43.97 28.22 -2.60
C LYS A 133 45.45 27.90 -2.42
N ALA A 134 46.23 28.74 -1.74
CA ALA A 134 47.64 28.45 -1.48
C ALA A 134 47.80 27.36 -0.43
N LYS A 135 46.91 27.28 0.56
CA LYS A 135 46.82 26.15 1.51
C LYS A 135 46.28 24.90 0.83
N GLN A 136 45.27 25.02 -0.03
CA GLN A 136 44.75 23.90 -0.82
C GLN A 136 45.86 23.28 -1.69
N GLU A 137 46.71 24.10 -2.35
CA GLU A 137 47.88 23.59 -3.08
C GLU A 137 48.88 22.88 -2.15
N ARG A 138 49.21 23.45 -0.96
CA ARG A 138 50.12 22.78 -0.03
C ARG A 138 49.64 21.38 0.37
N ILE A 139 48.33 21.20 0.61
CA ILE A 139 47.74 19.88 0.90
C ILE A 139 47.96 18.92 -0.27
N VAL A 140 47.66 19.36 -1.50
CA VAL A 140 47.85 18.57 -2.72
C VAL A 140 49.32 18.16 -2.92
N ARG A 141 50.26 19.10 -2.78
CA ARG A 141 51.70 18.85 -2.92
C ARG A 141 52.24 17.89 -1.84
N ARG A 142 51.75 17.99 -0.61
CA ARG A 142 52.11 17.08 0.49
C ARG A 142 51.60 15.66 0.24
N ALA A 143 50.35 15.52 -0.20
CA ALA A 143 49.80 14.22 -0.59
C ALA A 143 50.58 13.58 -1.76
N GLU A 144 50.91 14.37 -2.80
CA GLU A 144 51.74 13.94 -3.93
C GLU A 144 53.13 13.46 -3.46
N ALA A 145 53.80 14.22 -2.60
CA ALA A 145 55.11 13.88 -2.05
C ALA A 145 55.09 12.67 -1.11
N ALA A 146 54.00 12.46 -0.36
CA ALA A 146 53.76 11.27 0.45
C ALA A 146 53.47 10.01 -0.40
N GLY A 147 53.23 10.18 -1.70
CA GLY A 147 52.94 9.11 -2.65
C GLY A 147 51.47 8.69 -2.69
N CYS A 148 50.55 9.61 -2.39
CA CYS A 148 49.14 9.41 -2.74
C CYS A 148 48.98 9.28 -4.26
N LYS A 149 47.98 8.51 -4.69
CA LYS A 149 47.73 8.21 -6.11
C LYS A 149 46.67 9.11 -6.75
N ALA A 150 45.69 9.54 -5.96
CA ALA A 150 44.56 10.33 -6.43
C ALA A 150 44.14 11.42 -5.42
N ILE A 151 43.59 12.51 -5.94
CA ILE A 151 42.75 13.47 -5.22
C ILE A 151 41.29 13.05 -5.37
N PHE A 152 40.59 12.91 -4.24
CA PHE A 152 39.13 12.76 -4.19
C PHE A 152 38.53 14.13 -3.83
N LEU A 153 38.19 14.92 -4.85
CA LEU A 153 37.57 16.23 -4.65
C LEU A 153 36.12 16.02 -4.19
N THR A 154 35.78 16.55 -3.02
CA THR A 154 34.44 16.47 -2.46
C THR A 154 33.57 17.59 -3.04
N ALA A 155 32.63 17.25 -3.91
CA ALA A 155 31.72 18.19 -4.57
C ALA A 155 30.37 18.36 -3.84
N ASP A 156 29.92 17.32 -3.11
CA ASP A 156 28.64 17.28 -2.37
C ASP A 156 28.62 18.09 -1.06
N SER A 157 29.64 18.92 -0.81
CA SER A 157 29.86 19.59 0.49
C SER A 157 30.31 21.07 0.37
N PRO A 158 29.65 21.95 -0.42
CA PRO A 158 29.99 23.39 -0.46
C PRO A 158 29.70 24.08 0.88
N VAL A 159 28.64 23.64 1.57
CA VAL A 159 28.27 24.05 2.94
C VAL A 159 28.19 22.77 3.78
N LEU A 160 28.44 22.88 5.08
CA LEU A 160 28.33 21.74 5.99
C LEU A 160 26.86 21.31 6.14
N GLY A 161 26.57 20.01 6.02
CA GLY A 161 25.22 19.51 6.25
C GLY A 161 24.70 19.74 7.66
N VAL A 162 23.43 20.14 7.76
CA VAL A 162 22.73 20.35 9.04
C VAL A 162 22.52 19.00 9.74
N ARG A 163 23.22 18.79 10.86
CA ARG A 163 23.13 17.55 11.66
C ARG A 163 22.67 17.88 13.08
N TRP A 164 21.37 17.71 13.35
CA TRP A 164 20.76 18.13 14.61
C TRP A 164 21.42 17.52 15.86
N ASN A 165 21.96 16.31 15.78
CA ASN A 165 22.66 15.70 16.91
C ASN A 165 24.01 16.39 17.22
N GLU A 166 24.72 16.90 16.22
CA GLU A 166 25.92 17.73 16.45
C GLU A 166 25.56 19.08 17.09
N TRP A 167 24.43 19.68 16.69
CA TRP A 167 23.94 20.92 17.30
C TRP A 167 23.46 20.70 18.74
N ARG A 168 22.67 19.65 19.00
CA ARG A 168 22.19 19.28 20.35
C ARG A 168 23.33 18.96 21.32
N ASN A 169 24.36 18.26 20.84
CA ASN A 169 25.52 17.88 21.63
C ASN A 169 26.62 18.96 21.69
N GLY A 170 26.45 20.10 20.99
CA GLY A 170 27.45 21.16 20.90
C GLY A 170 28.79 20.66 20.38
N PHE A 171 28.79 19.84 19.33
CA PHE A 171 29.97 19.08 18.90
C PHE A 171 31.16 19.98 18.57
N ILE A 172 32.24 19.80 19.34
CA ILE A 172 33.58 20.33 19.09
C ILE A 172 34.55 19.15 19.34
N PRO A 173 35.58 18.94 18.49
CA PRO A 173 36.57 17.89 18.71
C PRO A 173 37.26 18.02 20.09
N PRO A 174 37.53 16.92 20.82
CA PRO A 174 38.18 16.98 22.12
C PRO A 174 39.57 17.65 22.10
N VAL A 175 39.90 18.27 23.23
CA VAL A 175 41.22 18.88 23.47
C VAL A 175 42.32 17.83 23.28
N GLY A 176 43.34 18.18 22.50
CA GLY A 176 44.45 17.31 22.10
C GLY A 176 44.38 16.88 20.63
N LEU A 177 43.20 16.91 20.00
CA LEU A 177 43.06 16.59 18.57
C LEU A 177 43.27 17.85 17.70
N GLY A 178 44.17 17.75 16.71
CA GLY A 178 44.43 18.77 15.69
C GLY A 178 44.04 18.29 14.28
N TYR A 179 44.23 19.17 13.30
CA TYR A 179 44.10 18.87 11.86
C TYR A 179 45.41 19.20 11.13
N PRO A 180 46.40 18.27 11.07
CA PRO A 180 47.72 18.55 10.51
C PRO A 180 47.75 18.89 9.02
N MET A 181 46.71 18.52 8.27
CA MET A 181 46.56 18.89 6.86
C MET A 181 46.09 20.34 6.68
N TYR A 182 45.20 20.84 7.55
CA TYR A 182 44.78 22.24 7.55
C TYR A 182 45.75 23.19 8.28
N GLU A 183 46.84 22.66 8.85
CA GLU A 183 47.78 23.40 9.68
C GLU A 183 47.10 24.03 10.92
N ARG A 184 46.05 23.36 11.46
CA ARG A 184 45.27 23.84 12.63
C ARG A 184 45.58 23.02 13.88
N THR A 185 45.95 23.69 14.96
CA THR A 185 46.18 23.12 16.29
C THR A 185 44.85 22.89 17.03
N SER A 186 44.87 22.00 18.04
CA SER A 186 43.69 21.77 18.88
C SER A 186 43.20 23.06 19.56
N ALA A 187 44.11 23.93 20.00
CA ALA A 187 43.80 25.20 20.66
C ALA A 187 43.09 26.21 19.74
N GLU A 188 43.30 26.14 18.42
CA GLU A 188 42.56 26.94 17.44
C GLU A 188 41.19 26.33 17.14
N ILE A 189 41.09 24.99 17.09
CA ILE A 189 39.83 24.26 16.90
C ILE A 189 38.85 24.52 18.05
N GLN A 190 39.33 24.66 19.30
CA GLN A 190 38.47 24.97 20.45
C GLN A 190 37.84 26.39 20.42
N GLN A 191 38.25 27.28 19.51
CA GLN A 191 37.79 28.69 19.50
C GLN A 191 36.52 28.93 18.69
N GLN A 192 36.03 27.92 17.97
CA GLN A 192 34.93 28.03 17.01
C GLN A 192 34.01 26.81 17.11
N SER A 193 32.75 26.94 16.68
CA SER A 193 31.90 25.76 16.50
C SER A 193 32.42 24.91 15.33
N HIS A 194 31.98 23.64 15.23
CA HIS A 194 32.33 22.79 14.09
C HIS A 194 31.89 23.41 12.74
N ASP A 195 30.75 24.11 12.72
CA ASP A 195 30.17 24.74 11.54
C ASP A 195 30.94 26.01 11.11
N ASP A 196 31.22 26.91 12.06
CA ASP A 196 32.09 28.08 11.83
C ASP A 196 33.50 27.64 11.37
N GLY A 197 34.01 26.56 11.97
CA GLY A 197 35.30 25.98 11.65
C GLY A 197 35.37 25.41 10.22
N PHE A 198 34.26 24.83 9.73
CA PHE A 198 34.13 24.36 8.35
C PHE A 198 33.99 25.53 7.38
N SER A 199 33.02 26.42 7.62
CA SER A 199 32.67 27.55 6.74
C SER A 199 33.80 28.58 6.61
N SER A 200 34.61 28.77 7.66
CA SER A 200 35.83 29.62 7.58
C SER A 200 36.94 29.01 6.72
N THR A 201 36.92 27.71 6.45
CA THR A 201 37.99 26.97 5.77
C THR A 201 37.65 26.69 4.30
N ASN A 202 36.44 26.19 4.07
CA ASN A 202 36.00 25.65 2.79
C ASN A 202 35.24 26.69 1.97
N SER A 203 35.28 26.54 0.65
CA SER A 203 34.63 27.42 -0.30
C SER A 203 33.24 26.88 -0.65
N ASP A 204 32.24 27.71 -0.43
CA ASP A 204 30.84 27.54 -0.84
C ASP A 204 30.60 27.80 -2.34
N SER A 205 31.65 28.26 -3.02
CA SER A 205 31.65 28.83 -4.37
C SER A 205 32.49 28.00 -5.36
N HIS A 206 32.72 26.72 -5.03
CA HIS A 206 33.42 25.79 -5.90
C HIS A 206 32.62 25.44 -7.16
N SER A 207 33.34 25.12 -8.25
CA SER A 207 32.71 24.73 -9.52
C SER A 207 33.61 23.83 -10.35
N TRP A 208 33.02 23.06 -11.26
CA TRP A 208 33.74 22.28 -12.28
C TRP A 208 34.75 23.13 -13.07
N ALA A 209 34.31 24.33 -13.50
CA ALA A 209 35.10 25.27 -14.29
C ALA A 209 36.33 25.84 -13.56
N THR A 210 36.31 25.91 -12.23
CA THR A 210 37.41 26.45 -11.42
C THR A 210 38.31 25.36 -10.86
N GLU A 211 37.73 24.31 -10.26
CA GLU A 211 38.52 23.34 -9.47
C GLU A 211 39.29 22.36 -10.35
N ILE A 212 38.69 21.82 -11.42
CA ILE A 212 39.33 20.74 -12.20
C ILE A 212 40.53 21.25 -13.01
N PRO A 213 40.43 22.38 -13.76
CA PRO A 213 41.59 22.92 -14.47
C PRO A 213 42.70 23.37 -13.52
N TRP A 214 42.35 23.92 -12.36
CA TRP A 214 43.32 24.31 -11.34
C TRP A 214 44.05 23.09 -10.77
N LEU A 215 43.35 22.05 -10.32
CA LEU A 215 43.96 20.82 -9.80
C LEU A 215 44.90 20.18 -10.84
N ARG A 216 44.50 20.10 -12.12
CA ARG A 216 45.36 19.60 -13.20
C ARG A 216 46.64 20.43 -13.41
N SER A 217 46.62 21.73 -13.06
CA SER A 217 47.81 22.58 -13.12
C SER A 217 48.78 22.35 -11.94
N VAL A 218 48.30 21.83 -10.80
CA VAL A 218 49.08 21.69 -9.55
C VAL A 218 49.38 20.25 -9.12
N THR A 219 48.89 19.20 -9.80
CA THR A 219 49.28 17.81 -9.51
C THR A 219 49.24 16.89 -10.73
N LYS A 220 50.01 15.80 -10.63
CA LYS A 220 50.02 14.65 -11.55
C LYS A 220 49.27 13.43 -11.00
N MET A 221 48.72 13.51 -9.78
CA MET A 221 47.82 12.48 -9.24
C MET A 221 46.55 12.37 -10.10
N GLU A 222 45.89 11.23 -10.04
CA GLU A 222 44.55 11.09 -10.63
C GLU A 222 43.57 12.07 -9.92
N ILE A 223 42.60 12.64 -10.65
CA ILE A 223 41.56 13.51 -10.09
C ILE A 223 40.23 12.80 -10.21
N TRP A 224 39.62 12.55 -9.05
CA TRP A 224 38.33 11.89 -8.93
C TRP A 224 37.33 12.79 -8.21
N ILE A 225 36.07 12.71 -8.62
CA ILE A 225 34.98 13.49 -8.01
C ILE A 225 34.16 12.62 -7.08
N LYS A 226 34.08 13.03 -5.81
CA LYS A 226 33.27 12.38 -4.76
C LYS A 226 32.06 13.26 -4.47
N GLY A 227 30.87 12.66 -4.54
CA GLY A 227 29.61 13.39 -4.39
C GLY A 227 28.69 13.31 -5.60
N VAL A 228 29.02 12.44 -6.58
CA VAL A 228 28.24 12.28 -7.81
C VAL A 228 27.03 11.41 -7.53
N LEU A 229 25.83 11.85 -7.94
CA LEU A 229 24.58 11.08 -7.85
C LEU A 229 23.76 11.10 -9.14
N THR A 230 24.17 11.86 -10.16
CA THR A 230 23.40 12.07 -11.39
C THR A 230 24.18 11.64 -12.64
N PRO A 231 23.52 11.12 -13.69
CA PRO A 231 24.09 10.93 -15.03
C PRO A 231 24.77 12.18 -15.61
N GLU A 232 24.22 13.35 -15.35
CA GLU A 232 24.66 14.64 -15.85
C GLU A 232 26.02 15.05 -15.26
N ASP A 233 26.23 14.80 -13.97
CA ASP A 233 27.52 14.97 -13.32
C ASP A 233 28.57 13.96 -13.83
N VAL A 234 28.15 12.77 -14.29
CA VAL A 234 29.06 11.80 -14.93
C VAL A 234 29.55 12.31 -16.29
N GLU A 235 28.65 12.81 -17.13
CA GLU A 235 29.03 13.41 -18.42
C GLU A 235 29.89 14.66 -18.19
N THR A 236 29.54 15.50 -17.22
CA THR A 236 30.36 16.67 -16.83
C THR A 236 31.77 16.26 -16.38
N ALA A 237 31.91 15.22 -15.56
CA ALA A 237 33.22 14.70 -15.16
C ALA A 237 34.06 14.19 -16.34
N ILE A 238 33.42 13.62 -17.37
CA ILE A 238 34.09 13.21 -18.62
C ILE A 238 34.53 14.44 -19.42
N GLU A 239 33.67 15.45 -19.58
CA GLU A 239 33.97 16.69 -20.31
C GLU A 239 35.15 17.46 -19.69
N TYR A 240 35.22 17.51 -18.36
CA TYR A 240 36.33 18.13 -17.62
C TYR A 240 37.58 17.24 -17.49
N GLY A 241 37.55 16.01 -18.04
CA GLY A 241 38.69 15.10 -18.06
C GLY A 241 39.11 14.61 -16.67
N CYS A 242 38.16 14.26 -15.81
CA CYS A 242 38.42 13.55 -14.56
C CYS A 242 38.84 12.08 -14.83
N ASP A 243 39.68 11.50 -13.99
CA ASP A 243 40.14 10.10 -14.16
C ASP A 243 39.11 9.08 -13.66
N GLY A 244 38.20 9.52 -12.79
CA GLY A 244 37.15 8.68 -12.21
C GLY A 244 36.12 9.47 -11.41
N ILE A 245 35.06 8.80 -11.00
CA ILE A 245 34.01 9.34 -10.12
C ILE A 245 33.69 8.37 -8.99
N ILE A 246 33.09 8.89 -7.93
CA ILE A 246 32.63 8.13 -6.77
C ILE A 246 31.17 8.47 -6.51
N ILE A 247 30.30 7.48 -6.73
CA ILE A 247 28.87 7.59 -6.43
C ILE A 247 28.71 7.66 -4.91
N SER A 248 28.27 8.81 -4.41
CA SER A 248 28.41 9.20 -3.01
C SER A 248 27.42 10.30 -2.65
N ASN A 249 26.72 10.14 -1.52
CA ASN A 249 26.01 11.19 -0.80
C ASN A 249 26.65 11.45 0.59
N HIS A 250 27.95 11.17 0.70
CA HIS A 250 28.73 11.22 1.94
C HIS A 250 28.20 10.33 3.09
N GLY A 251 27.41 9.30 2.78
CA GLY A 251 26.73 8.48 3.77
C GLY A 251 25.58 9.21 4.46
N GLY A 252 24.84 10.02 3.70
CA GLY A 252 23.70 10.82 4.15
C GLY A 252 24.05 11.91 5.15
N ARG A 253 25.23 12.54 5.03
CA ARG A 253 25.75 13.51 6.03
C ARG A 253 25.67 14.98 5.65
N GLN A 254 25.48 15.28 4.36
CA GLN A 254 25.53 16.65 3.83
C GLN A 254 24.15 17.17 3.45
N LEU A 255 23.40 16.38 2.70
CA LEU A 255 22.01 16.62 2.35
C LEU A 255 21.20 15.36 2.70
N ASP A 256 20.00 15.55 3.23
CA ASP A 256 19.04 14.47 3.43
C ASP A 256 18.03 14.42 2.26
N GLU A 257 17.20 13.38 2.22
CA GLU A 257 16.28 13.09 1.10
C GLU A 257 16.98 13.01 -0.28
N THR A 258 18.25 12.57 -0.29
CA THR A 258 18.97 12.26 -1.55
C THR A 258 18.90 10.76 -1.87
N PRO A 259 18.98 10.36 -3.16
CA PRO A 259 18.97 8.95 -3.52
C PRO A 259 20.05 8.12 -2.82
N ALA A 260 19.70 6.88 -2.48
CA ALA A 260 20.67 5.89 -2.02
C ALA A 260 21.74 5.66 -3.09
N THR A 261 23.01 5.58 -2.71
CA THR A 261 24.12 5.55 -3.69
C THR A 261 24.09 4.33 -4.62
N ILE A 262 23.54 3.21 -4.14
CA ILE A 262 23.35 1.99 -4.94
C ILE A 262 22.22 2.10 -5.97
N ASP A 263 21.23 2.97 -5.74
CA ASP A 263 20.11 3.24 -6.66
C ASP A 263 20.51 4.29 -7.72
N ALA A 264 21.42 5.21 -7.40
CA ALA A 264 22.03 6.13 -8.37
C ALA A 264 23.02 5.44 -9.31
N LEU A 265 23.72 4.40 -8.84
CA LEU A 265 24.81 3.74 -9.55
C LEU A 265 24.47 3.25 -10.98
N PRO A 266 23.33 2.58 -11.27
CA PRO A 266 23.06 2.04 -12.59
C PRO A 266 22.90 3.12 -13.67
N ALA A 267 22.26 4.25 -13.32
CA ALA A 267 22.09 5.39 -14.21
C ALA A 267 23.44 6.06 -14.51
N CYS A 268 24.27 6.27 -13.49
CA CYS A 268 25.62 6.79 -13.61
C CYS A 268 26.56 5.86 -14.41
N ALA A 269 26.46 4.54 -14.21
CA ALA A 269 27.20 3.54 -15.00
C ALA A 269 26.78 3.54 -16.48
N LYS A 270 25.48 3.63 -16.74
CA LYS A 270 24.93 3.80 -18.10
C LYS A 270 25.39 5.10 -18.76
N ALA A 271 25.54 6.20 -17.99
CA ALA A 271 26.08 7.47 -18.49
C ALA A 271 27.57 7.34 -18.83
N ALA A 272 28.39 6.79 -17.94
CA ALA A 272 29.83 6.65 -18.16
C ALA A 272 30.18 5.89 -19.44
N ARG A 273 29.46 4.81 -19.76
CA ARG A 273 29.70 3.97 -20.96
C ARG A 273 31.16 3.48 -21.04
N GLY A 274 31.81 3.27 -19.89
CA GLY A 274 33.23 2.90 -19.79
C GLY A 274 34.24 4.01 -20.18
N ARG A 275 33.79 5.27 -20.35
CA ARG A 275 34.67 6.41 -20.66
C ARG A 275 35.37 7.00 -19.43
N ILE A 276 34.88 6.71 -18.24
CA ILE A 276 35.41 7.16 -16.95
C ILE A 276 35.24 6.03 -15.93
N LYS A 277 36.19 5.92 -15.00
CA LYS A 277 36.15 4.88 -13.96
C LYS A 277 35.08 5.20 -12.91
N ILE A 278 34.40 4.18 -12.39
CA ILE A 278 33.36 4.36 -11.36
C ILE A 278 33.69 3.59 -10.09
N HIS A 279 33.71 4.31 -8.97
CA HIS A 279 33.64 3.73 -7.62
C HIS A 279 32.32 4.11 -6.94
N ILE A 280 32.01 3.46 -5.81
CA ILE A 280 30.86 3.79 -4.95
C ILE A 280 31.25 3.88 -3.48
N ASP A 281 30.67 4.82 -2.74
CA ASP A 281 30.81 4.98 -1.29
C ASP A 281 29.43 5.19 -0.63
N GLY A 282 29.02 4.28 0.22
CA GLY A 282 27.76 4.40 0.98
C GLY A 282 27.04 3.07 1.20
N GLY A 283 26.42 2.92 2.37
CA GLY A 283 25.44 1.85 2.67
C GLY A 283 25.95 0.43 2.91
N ILE A 284 27.12 0.05 2.36
CA ILE A 284 27.67 -1.32 2.40
C ILE A 284 27.77 -1.87 3.84
N ARG A 285 27.28 -3.10 4.06
CA ARG A 285 27.36 -3.81 5.37
C ARG A 285 27.81 -5.27 5.27
N SER A 286 27.78 -5.86 4.08
CA SER A 286 28.13 -7.26 3.81
C SER A 286 28.95 -7.41 2.53
N GLY A 287 29.60 -8.57 2.35
CA GLY A 287 30.24 -8.90 1.08
C GLY A 287 29.26 -9.04 -0.11
N VAL A 288 27.97 -9.26 0.17
CA VAL A 288 26.91 -9.32 -0.86
C VAL A 288 26.66 -7.94 -1.47
N ASP A 289 26.75 -6.89 -0.64
CA ASP A 289 26.54 -5.51 -1.06
C ASP A 289 27.66 -5.05 -2.00
N ILE A 290 28.90 -5.45 -1.70
CA ILE A 290 30.06 -5.27 -2.59
C ILE A 290 29.79 -5.95 -3.93
N PHE A 291 29.37 -7.23 -3.93
CA PHE A 291 29.07 -7.93 -5.18
C PHE A 291 27.97 -7.26 -6.02
N LYS A 292 26.90 -6.76 -5.37
CA LYS A 292 25.81 -6.03 -6.03
C LYS A 292 26.31 -4.74 -6.68
N ALA A 293 27.07 -3.94 -5.95
CA ALA A 293 27.66 -2.70 -6.48
C ALA A 293 28.52 -2.95 -7.73
N LEU A 294 29.39 -3.99 -7.70
CA LEU A 294 30.20 -4.34 -8.87
C LEU A 294 29.33 -4.75 -10.06
N ALA A 295 28.32 -5.58 -9.82
CA ALA A 295 27.42 -6.07 -10.85
C ALA A 295 26.49 -4.98 -11.44
N LEU A 296 26.33 -3.85 -10.74
CA LEU A 296 25.62 -2.65 -11.22
C LEU A 296 26.55 -1.62 -11.89
N GLY A 297 27.85 -1.89 -11.99
CA GLY A 297 28.80 -1.09 -12.79
C GLY A 297 29.85 -0.31 -12.01
N ALA A 298 30.03 -0.54 -10.71
CA ALA A 298 31.21 -0.05 -9.99
C ALA A 298 32.45 -0.96 -10.21
N GLU A 299 33.64 -0.38 -10.22
CA GLU A 299 34.92 -1.10 -10.23
C GLU A 299 35.44 -1.40 -8.81
N CYS A 300 35.08 -0.56 -7.84
CA CYS A 300 35.47 -0.71 -6.43
C CYS A 300 34.51 -0.01 -5.47
N CYS A 301 34.37 -0.59 -4.29
CA CYS A 301 33.58 -0.09 -3.18
C CYS A 301 34.44 0.63 -2.13
N TRP A 302 33.86 1.60 -1.43
CA TRP A 302 34.51 2.31 -0.32
C TRP A 302 33.62 2.26 0.94
N VAL A 303 34.22 2.08 2.11
CA VAL A 303 33.52 2.02 3.40
C VAL A 303 34.10 2.99 4.43
N GLY A 304 33.26 3.92 4.92
CA GLY A 304 33.61 4.85 6.01
C GLY A 304 33.24 4.31 7.39
N ARG A 305 31.95 4.36 7.75
CA ARG A 305 31.45 4.01 9.11
C ARG A 305 31.89 2.63 9.62
N PRO A 306 31.88 1.53 8.82
CA PRO A 306 32.42 0.24 9.25
C PRO A 306 33.87 0.32 9.74
N ALA A 307 34.74 1.11 9.09
CA ALA A 307 36.12 1.28 9.54
C ALA A 307 36.21 2.03 10.87
N LEU A 308 35.37 3.05 11.07
CA LEU A 308 35.27 3.78 12.33
C LEU A 308 34.78 2.88 13.48
N TRP A 309 33.82 1.98 13.22
CA TRP A 309 33.37 1.00 14.21
C TRP A 309 34.43 -0.04 14.54
N GLY A 310 35.11 -0.59 13.52
CA GLY A 310 36.25 -1.48 13.74
C GLY A 310 37.34 -0.80 14.59
N LEU A 311 37.65 0.46 14.29
CA LEU A 311 38.63 1.25 15.02
C LEU A 311 38.22 1.51 16.48
N ALA A 312 36.95 1.84 16.72
CA ALA A 312 36.41 2.05 18.07
C ALA A 312 36.24 0.76 18.90
N TYR A 313 36.14 -0.39 18.22
CA TYR A 313 36.02 -1.70 18.87
C TYR A 313 37.35 -2.21 19.44
N ASP A 314 38.41 -2.25 18.61
CA ASP A 314 39.72 -2.79 19.01
C ASP A 314 40.87 -2.22 18.14
N GLY A 315 40.86 -0.90 17.90
CA GLY A 315 41.92 -0.19 17.19
C GLY A 315 42.22 -0.81 15.81
N GLN A 316 43.49 -1.06 15.52
CA GLN A 316 43.91 -1.72 14.28
C GLN A 316 43.27 -3.11 14.11
N GLN A 317 43.19 -3.91 15.18
CA GLN A 317 42.69 -5.29 15.12
C GLN A 317 41.19 -5.32 14.78
N GLY A 318 40.41 -4.37 15.27
CA GLY A 318 39.00 -4.26 14.92
C GLY A 318 38.77 -3.78 13.47
N VAL A 319 39.64 -2.94 12.91
CA VAL A 319 39.60 -2.62 11.45
C VAL A 319 40.00 -3.83 10.60
N GLU A 320 41.01 -4.60 11.01
CA GLU A 320 41.36 -5.87 10.36
C GLU A 320 40.20 -6.87 10.41
N LEU A 321 39.51 -6.98 11.55
CA LEU A 321 38.32 -7.82 11.72
C LEU A 321 37.18 -7.38 10.79
N MET A 322 36.91 -6.07 10.71
CA MET A 322 35.90 -5.49 9.81
C MET A 322 36.18 -5.87 8.34
N LEU A 323 37.40 -5.60 7.87
CA LEU A 323 37.82 -5.92 6.50
C LEU A 323 37.77 -7.43 6.24
N LYS A 324 38.14 -8.25 7.22
CA LYS A 324 38.07 -9.71 7.12
C LYS A 324 36.63 -10.21 7.03
N ILE A 325 35.68 -9.65 7.79
CA ILE A 325 34.26 -10.01 7.70
C ILE A 325 33.74 -9.74 6.28
N LEU A 326 33.98 -8.54 5.76
CA LEU A 326 33.56 -8.18 4.39
C LEU A 326 34.25 -9.03 3.32
N PHE A 327 35.53 -9.36 3.50
CA PHE A 327 36.27 -10.23 2.59
C PHE A 327 35.78 -11.68 2.62
N ASP A 328 35.59 -12.27 3.81
CA ASP A 328 35.15 -13.66 3.95
C ASP A 328 33.72 -13.84 3.41
N ASP A 329 32.83 -12.87 3.64
CA ASP A 329 31.50 -12.83 3.03
C ASP A 329 31.58 -12.67 1.51
N PHE A 330 32.39 -11.71 1.02
CA PHE A 330 32.54 -11.46 -0.42
C PHE A 330 33.07 -12.70 -1.11
N LYS A 331 34.16 -13.30 -0.62
CA LYS A 331 34.81 -14.48 -1.20
C LYS A 331 33.90 -15.72 -1.26
N ARG A 332 32.95 -15.87 -0.32
CA ARG A 332 31.96 -16.96 -0.34
C ARG A 332 30.92 -16.80 -1.46
N PHE A 333 30.78 -15.61 -2.05
CA PHE A 333 29.74 -15.28 -3.02
C PHE A 333 30.06 -15.63 -4.49
N PRO A 334 31.23 -15.27 -5.08
CA PRO A 334 31.61 -15.73 -6.41
C PRO A 334 31.90 -17.25 -6.43
N GLY A 335 31.99 -17.87 -5.25
CA GLY A 335 31.81 -19.32 -5.07
C GLY A 335 30.42 -19.87 -5.46
N ARG A 336 29.52 -19.04 -6.01
CA ARG A 336 28.23 -19.43 -6.62
C ARG A 336 27.93 -18.71 -7.94
N VAL A 337 28.78 -17.75 -8.34
CA VAL A 337 28.65 -16.94 -9.56
C VAL A 337 30.05 -16.56 -10.03
N GLN A 338 30.55 -17.20 -11.09
CA GLN A 338 31.84 -16.82 -11.70
C GLN A 338 31.66 -15.84 -12.86
N VAL A 339 32.70 -15.02 -13.06
CA VAL A 339 32.91 -14.04 -14.15
C VAL A 339 32.26 -12.67 -13.93
N ILE A 340 33.06 -11.74 -13.38
CA ILE A 340 32.74 -10.30 -13.24
C ILE A 340 32.45 -9.64 -14.62
N SER A 341 33.01 -10.16 -15.71
CA SER A 341 32.74 -9.66 -17.07
C SER A 341 31.44 -10.17 -17.72
N GLU A 342 30.60 -10.96 -17.02
CA GLU A 342 29.24 -11.34 -17.45
C GLU A 342 28.13 -10.78 -16.54
N CYS A 343 28.45 -9.88 -15.59
CA CYS A 343 27.52 -9.43 -14.56
C CYS A 343 26.22 -8.75 -15.06
N ASN A 344 26.22 -8.14 -16.26
CA ASN A 344 25.06 -7.44 -16.85
C ASN A 344 23.83 -8.35 -17.13
N ARG A 345 23.87 -9.65 -16.80
CA ARG A 345 22.76 -10.61 -16.98
C ARG A 345 22.40 -11.42 -15.72
N LEU A 346 22.84 -11.02 -14.53
CA LEU A 346 22.67 -11.81 -13.28
C LEU A 346 22.00 -11.07 -12.11
N ILE A 347 21.62 -9.81 -12.31
CA ILE A 347 20.66 -9.09 -11.45
C ILE A 347 19.30 -9.13 -12.15
N GLY A 348 18.27 -9.57 -11.43
CA GLY A 348 16.89 -9.59 -11.90
C GLY A 348 16.28 -8.19 -11.87
N GLY A 349 16.69 -7.35 -12.82
CA GLY A 349 16.20 -5.98 -13.01
C GLY A 349 16.47 -5.52 -14.44
N GLN A 350 15.54 -5.83 -15.35
CA GLN A 350 15.48 -5.48 -16.77
C GLN A 350 16.79 -5.60 -17.59
N SER A 351 16.90 -6.68 -18.39
CA SER A 351 17.92 -6.76 -19.44
C SER A 351 17.49 -6.02 -20.71
N SER A 352 18.17 -4.93 -21.05
CA SER A 352 18.19 -4.43 -22.43
C SER A 352 19.33 -5.12 -23.22
N THR A 353 19.06 -5.50 -24.47
CA THR A 353 19.97 -6.31 -25.29
C THR A 353 21.14 -5.49 -25.85
N TRP A 354 22.37 -5.93 -25.62
CA TRP A 354 23.54 -5.45 -26.37
C TRP A 354 23.95 -6.44 -27.47
N THR A 355 23.79 -6.06 -28.73
CA THR A 355 24.31 -6.81 -29.89
C THR A 355 25.64 -6.23 -30.34
N GLY A 356 26.73 -6.69 -29.72
CA GLY A 356 28.10 -6.37 -30.13
C GLY A 356 28.75 -7.54 -30.86
N LYS A 357 29.22 -7.32 -32.09
CA LYS A 357 30.01 -8.32 -32.83
C LYS A 357 31.38 -8.51 -32.15
N LEU A 358 31.73 -9.75 -31.86
CA LEU A 358 33.11 -10.17 -31.59
C LEU A 358 33.57 -11.10 -32.73
N GLU A 359 34.63 -10.70 -33.42
CA GLU A 359 35.35 -11.59 -34.34
C GLU A 359 36.12 -12.66 -33.55
N PRO A 360 36.23 -13.90 -34.05
CA PRO A 360 36.92 -14.96 -33.33
C PRO A 360 38.45 -14.83 -33.46
N PRO A 361 39.22 -14.99 -32.37
CA PRO A 361 40.68 -15.05 -32.45
C PRO A 361 41.15 -16.35 -33.13
N ARG A 362 42.18 -16.23 -33.98
CA ARG A 362 42.81 -17.36 -34.67
C ARG A 362 43.64 -18.21 -33.70
N VAL A 363 43.57 -19.53 -33.83
CA VAL A 363 44.51 -20.50 -33.24
C VAL A 363 45.01 -21.43 -34.37
N PRO A 364 46.30 -21.76 -34.46
CA PRO A 364 46.88 -22.43 -35.64
C PRO A 364 46.63 -23.96 -35.71
N HIS A 365 46.75 -24.49 -36.93
CA HIS A 365 46.82 -25.91 -37.37
C HIS A 365 47.49 -26.84 -36.33
N GLY A 366 47.04 -28.07 -36.01
CA GLY A 366 46.53 -29.22 -36.82
C GLY A 366 47.45 -30.45 -36.55
N PRO A 367 47.20 -31.70 -37.01
CA PRO A 367 46.03 -32.30 -37.69
C PRO A 367 45.52 -33.67 -37.09
N GLU A 368 44.38 -34.16 -37.60
CA GLU A 368 43.97 -35.57 -37.99
C GLU A 368 44.39 -36.82 -37.16
N CYS A 369 43.65 -37.94 -37.04
CA CYS A 369 42.32 -38.45 -37.46
C CYS A 369 41.95 -39.62 -36.49
N ASP A 370 40.68 -40.03 -36.27
CA ASP A 370 39.98 -41.10 -37.04
C ASP A 370 38.51 -41.31 -36.59
N ALA A 371 37.77 -42.21 -37.25
CA ALA A 371 36.30 -42.14 -37.43
C ALA A 371 35.37 -43.07 -36.58
N ILE A 372 34.18 -42.55 -36.22
CA ILE A 372 32.78 -43.06 -36.48
C ILE A 372 32.52 -44.58 -36.26
N PRO A 373 31.49 -45.03 -35.45
CA PRO A 373 30.08 -44.95 -35.92
C PRO A 373 28.90 -44.91 -34.89
N GLN A 374 27.68 -44.67 -35.44
CA GLN A 374 26.30 -44.86 -34.90
C GLN A 374 25.71 -43.76 -33.97
N LEU A 375 24.71 -42.97 -34.40
CA LEU A 375 23.23 -43.18 -34.50
C LEU A 375 22.46 -42.99 -33.15
N LEU A 376 21.25 -42.41 -33.04
CA LEU A 376 20.45 -41.44 -33.84
C LEU A 376 19.16 -41.08 -33.06
N LEU A 377 18.84 -39.80 -32.80
CA LEU A 377 17.45 -39.33 -32.54
C LEU A 377 17.29 -37.79 -32.66
N VAL A 378 16.45 -37.35 -33.62
CA VAL A 378 15.37 -36.31 -33.56
C VAL A 378 15.60 -35.03 -32.72
N ALA A 379 15.36 -33.78 -33.19
CA ALA A 379 14.59 -33.27 -34.35
C ALA A 379 15.24 -32.03 -35.01
N GLN A 380 14.80 -31.73 -36.25
CA GLN A 380 15.11 -30.48 -36.96
C GLN A 380 13.93 -30.15 -37.90
N VAL A 381 13.44 -28.90 -37.90
CA VAL A 381 12.61 -28.34 -38.98
C VAL A 381 13.00 -26.87 -39.18
N ILE A 382 13.07 -26.46 -40.46
CA ILE A 382 13.39 -25.11 -40.94
C ILE A 382 12.20 -24.66 -41.83
N CYS A 383 12.14 -23.37 -42.13
CA CYS A 383 11.51 -22.72 -43.30
C CYS A 383 10.19 -21.98 -43.06
N THR A 384 10.13 -20.86 -43.77
CA THR A 384 9.01 -19.92 -43.91
C THR A 384 8.10 -20.25 -45.10
N GLU A 385 6.94 -19.60 -45.09
CA GLU A 385 6.16 -19.11 -46.25
C GLU A 385 5.02 -19.93 -46.91
N THR A 386 3.88 -19.23 -47.01
CA THR A 386 2.78 -19.28 -48.01
C THR A 386 1.57 -20.24 -47.85
N HIS A 387 0.50 -19.91 -48.60
CA HIS A 387 -0.92 -20.05 -48.22
C HIS A 387 -1.73 -21.15 -48.94
N SER A 388 -2.58 -21.83 -48.16
CA SER A 388 -4.03 -22.09 -48.41
C SER A 388 -4.57 -23.14 -49.42
N VAL A 389 -5.76 -23.64 -49.02
CA VAL A 389 -6.91 -24.27 -49.73
C VAL A 389 -6.96 -25.76 -50.12
N HIS A 390 -8.10 -26.36 -49.74
CA HIS A 390 -8.88 -27.48 -50.32
C HIS A 390 -8.54 -28.98 -50.05
N ASP A 391 -9.40 -29.55 -49.19
CA ASP A 391 -10.48 -30.51 -49.55
C ASP A 391 -10.28 -32.05 -49.54
N SER A 392 -11.28 -32.66 -48.88
CA SER A 392 -11.93 -33.98 -49.03
C SER A 392 -11.18 -35.34 -49.12
N GLN A 393 -11.74 -36.27 -48.32
CA GLN A 393 -11.65 -37.74 -48.38
C GLN A 393 -10.33 -38.37 -47.88
N ILE A 394 -10.30 -39.57 -47.28
CA ILE A 394 -11.20 -40.73 -47.39
C ILE A 394 -11.56 -41.34 -46.03
N ARG A 395 -12.84 -41.73 -45.88
CA ARG A 395 -13.31 -42.71 -44.88
C ARG A 395 -12.93 -44.12 -45.32
N ILE A 396 -12.29 -44.95 -44.47
CA ILE A 396 -12.35 -46.42 -44.50
C ILE A 396 -11.72 -46.93 -43.17
N PHE A 397 -12.32 -47.96 -42.56
CA PHE A 397 -12.15 -48.37 -41.14
C PHE A 397 -12.52 -47.25 -40.14
N LEU A 398 -13.68 -47.24 -39.47
CA LEU A 398 -14.56 -48.34 -39.09
C LEU A 398 -16.05 -47.98 -39.30
N LYS A 399 -16.75 -48.74 -40.14
CA LYS A 399 -18.22 -48.84 -40.10
C LYS A 399 -18.71 -50.17 -40.68
N GLN A 400 -18.72 -51.21 -39.84
CA GLN A 400 -19.79 -52.23 -39.81
C GLN A 400 -19.55 -53.25 -38.68
N LEU A 401 -20.09 -52.93 -37.50
CA LEU A 401 -20.89 -53.90 -36.75
C LEU A 401 -22.24 -53.23 -36.49
N SER A 402 -23.31 -53.99 -36.71
CA SER A 402 -24.70 -53.59 -36.50
C SER A 402 -25.39 -54.58 -35.56
N THR A 403 -26.65 -54.33 -35.21
CA THR A 403 -27.49 -55.02 -34.20
C THR A 403 -27.17 -54.58 -32.75
N ALA A 404 -28.13 -54.29 -31.86
CA ALA A 404 -29.60 -54.29 -31.99
C ALA A 404 -30.27 -53.17 -31.13
N ASN A 405 -31.55 -52.91 -31.43
CA ASN A 405 -32.51 -52.02 -30.74
C ASN A 405 -33.17 -52.78 -29.55
N PRO A 406 -34.16 -52.25 -28.77
CA PRO A 406 -34.54 -50.87 -28.40
C PRO A 406 -34.70 -50.66 -26.86
N ASN A 407 -35.00 -49.43 -26.41
CA ASN A 407 -36.14 -49.15 -25.49
C ASN A 407 -36.44 -47.65 -25.31
N TYR A 408 -37.67 -47.23 -25.66
CA TYR A 408 -38.39 -45.96 -25.37
C TYR A 408 -37.71 -44.61 -25.73
N SER A 409 -38.18 -43.79 -26.70
CA SER A 409 -39.49 -43.11 -26.93
C SER A 409 -39.66 -41.84 -26.07
N LEU A 410 -39.49 -40.60 -26.59
CA LEU A 410 -40.32 -39.76 -27.50
C LEU A 410 -41.36 -38.85 -26.80
N HIS A 411 -41.58 -37.65 -27.39
CA HIS A 411 -42.41 -36.48 -26.99
C HIS A 411 -41.72 -35.40 -26.13
N SER A 412 -41.72 -34.09 -26.40
CA SER A 412 -42.52 -33.11 -27.21
C SER A 412 -43.71 -32.46 -26.50
N MET A 413 -43.78 -31.11 -26.56
CA MET A 413 -44.91 -30.25 -26.13
C MET A 413 -45.13 -30.23 -24.59
N GLU A 414 -45.69 -29.21 -23.94
CA GLU A 414 -46.10 -27.85 -24.34
C GLU A 414 -46.10 -26.92 -23.10
N SER A 415 -46.55 -25.68 -23.27
CA SER A 415 -46.86 -24.75 -22.17
C SER A 415 -47.96 -25.26 -21.23
N GLU A 416 -47.91 -24.86 -19.95
CA GLU A 416 -49.14 -24.76 -19.14
C GLU A 416 -49.14 -23.49 -18.27
N LYS A 417 -50.34 -22.92 -18.03
CA LYS A 417 -50.57 -21.65 -17.34
C LYS A 417 -51.33 -21.88 -16.02
N GLY A 418 -50.85 -21.24 -14.94
CA GLY A 418 -51.68 -20.85 -13.80
C GLY A 418 -52.28 -22.01 -12.96
N PRO A 419 -53.18 -21.71 -11.99
CA PRO A 419 -53.91 -20.45 -11.81
C PRO A 419 -53.58 -19.67 -10.52
N LEU A 420 -54.13 -18.45 -10.47
CA LEU A 420 -54.24 -17.63 -9.25
C LEU A 420 -55.01 -18.35 -8.14
N LEU A 421 -54.77 -17.94 -6.90
CA LEU A 421 -55.85 -17.75 -5.94
C LEU A 421 -55.80 -16.33 -5.37
N ASP A 422 -56.97 -15.70 -5.40
CA ASP A 422 -57.25 -14.31 -5.07
C ASP A 422 -57.94 -14.26 -3.70
N VAL A 423 -57.59 -13.27 -2.88
CA VAL A 423 -58.48 -12.77 -1.82
C VAL A 423 -58.31 -11.26 -1.68
N ASN A 424 -59.18 -10.53 -2.37
CA ASN A 424 -59.79 -9.29 -1.88
C ASN A 424 -60.19 -9.46 -0.39
N GLU A 425 -60.31 -8.44 0.45
CA GLU A 425 -61.12 -7.22 0.35
C GLU A 425 -60.78 -6.41 1.64
N VAL A 426 -60.91 -5.10 1.74
CA VAL A 426 -62.16 -4.39 2.07
C VAL A 426 -61.91 -2.88 2.01
N TYR A 427 -62.93 -2.15 1.56
CA TYR A 427 -63.00 -0.69 1.46
C TYR A 427 -63.35 0.00 2.80
N ASP A 428 -63.39 1.34 2.74
CA ASP A 428 -63.97 2.30 3.70
C ASP A 428 -63.01 2.91 4.72
N SER A 429 -62.75 4.23 4.78
CA SER A 429 -63.50 5.49 4.55
C SER A 429 -63.86 6.21 5.86
N GLU A 430 -64.22 7.48 5.73
CA GLU A 430 -64.54 8.48 6.78
C GLU A 430 -63.29 9.16 7.39
N ASP A 431 -62.95 10.42 7.10
CA ASP A 431 -63.69 11.72 7.09
C ASP A 431 -63.56 12.49 8.44
N ASN A 432 -63.86 13.79 8.43
CA ASN A 432 -63.46 14.87 9.36
C ASN A 432 -62.02 15.38 9.12
N GLY A 433 -61.74 16.63 8.71
CA GLY A 433 -62.60 17.79 8.47
C GLY A 433 -62.57 18.81 9.62
N VAL A 434 -62.50 20.11 9.26
CA VAL A 434 -62.89 21.29 10.09
C VAL A 434 -61.96 21.66 11.27
N VAL A 435 -61.60 22.93 11.58
CA VAL A 435 -61.60 24.20 10.83
C VAL A 435 -60.79 25.31 11.55
N SER A 436 -60.07 26.16 10.79
CA SER A 436 -59.78 27.59 11.12
C SER A 436 -58.89 27.89 12.36
N SER A 437 -58.40 29.11 12.63
CA SER A 437 -58.28 30.41 11.91
C SER A 437 -57.30 31.29 12.69
N HIS A 438 -56.69 32.30 12.06
CA HIS A 438 -56.72 33.72 12.51
C HIS A 438 -55.82 34.63 11.63
N THR A 439 -56.45 35.62 10.99
CA THR A 439 -55.84 36.81 10.34
C THR A 439 -56.00 38.03 11.29
N PRO A 440 -55.76 39.33 10.94
CA PRO A 440 -55.15 39.99 9.76
C PRO A 440 -54.17 41.18 10.08
N HIS A 441 -53.84 41.99 9.05
CA HIS A 441 -53.31 43.40 9.03
C HIS A 441 -51.77 43.61 9.01
N ASN A 442 -51.19 44.61 8.29
CA ASN A 442 -51.75 45.63 7.38
C ASN A 442 -50.74 46.21 6.33
N LYS A 443 -51.22 46.36 5.07
CA LYS A 443 -51.00 47.40 4.03
C LYS A 443 -49.74 48.31 3.96
N GLY A 444 -49.20 48.48 2.73
CA GLY A 444 -48.35 49.61 2.31
C GLY A 444 -48.10 49.74 0.79
N GLN A 445 -49.01 50.39 0.05
CA GLN A 445 -49.07 50.61 -1.42
C GLN A 445 -47.96 51.49 -2.05
N ARG A 446 -47.66 51.29 -3.38
CA ARG A 446 -47.70 52.37 -4.42
C ARG A 446 -47.56 51.92 -5.91
N THR A 447 -48.67 52.04 -6.67
CA THR A 447 -48.85 52.56 -8.07
C THR A 447 -47.80 52.38 -9.22
N ARG A 448 -48.06 51.42 -10.14
CA ARG A 448 -48.44 51.51 -11.61
C ARG A 448 -48.15 52.78 -12.48
N PRO A 449 -48.20 52.76 -13.86
CA PRO A 449 -48.42 51.64 -14.84
C PRO A 449 -47.68 51.63 -16.22
N CYS A 450 -47.96 50.56 -17.03
CA CYS A 450 -47.97 50.46 -18.53
C CYS A 450 -46.62 50.39 -19.28
N TRP A 451 -46.50 49.98 -20.57
CA TRP A 451 -47.47 49.74 -21.68
C TRP A 451 -47.28 48.37 -22.43
N ALA A 452 -48.02 48.15 -23.54
CA ALA A 452 -48.02 47.04 -24.51
C ALA A 452 -47.26 47.40 -25.83
N ARG A 453 -47.10 46.63 -26.94
CA ARG A 453 -47.78 45.43 -27.51
C ARG A 453 -47.02 44.82 -28.74
N THR A 454 -46.94 43.48 -28.87
CA THR A 454 -47.00 42.61 -30.10
C THR A 454 -46.12 42.72 -31.41
N LEU A 455 -45.59 41.53 -31.80
CA LEU A 455 -45.72 40.79 -33.11
C LEU A 455 -44.72 40.90 -34.32
N ARG A 456 -44.19 39.70 -34.68
CA ARG A 456 -44.14 38.99 -36.01
C ARG A 456 -42.88 38.96 -36.92
N LYS A 457 -42.39 37.71 -37.08
CA LYS A 457 -41.84 36.97 -38.26
C LYS A 457 -41.54 37.72 -39.59
N GLY A 458 -40.41 37.38 -40.21
CA GLY A 458 -40.16 37.52 -41.66
C GLY A 458 -38.85 36.86 -42.13
N LEU A 459 -38.92 35.98 -43.15
CA LEU A 459 -37.79 35.27 -43.78
C LEU A 459 -37.69 35.72 -45.25
N CYS A 460 -36.49 35.90 -45.82
CA CYS A 460 -36.23 35.65 -47.26
C CYS A 460 -34.75 35.74 -47.68
N VAL A 461 -34.46 35.09 -48.81
CA VAL A 461 -33.14 34.82 -49.41
C VAL A 461 -32.87 35.77 -50.59
N PHE A 462 -31.60 36.07 -50.89
CA PHE A 462 -31.17 36.33 -52.28
C PHE A 462 -29.73 35.85 -52.55
N VAL A 463 -29.51 35.30 -53.74
CA VAL A 463 -28.24 34.81 -54.30
C VAL A 463 -28.01 35.49 -55.64
N ILE A 464 -26.83 36.06 -55.91
CA ILE A 464 -26.32 36.29 -57.28
C ILE A 464 -24.80 36.05 -57.33
N THR A 465 -24.36 35.31 -58.35
CA THR A 465 -22.97 34.95 -58.71
C THR A 465 -22.32 35.93 -59.69
N GLY A 466 -20.98 35.97 -59.76
CA GLY A 466 -20.25 36.64 -60.84
C GLY A 466 -18.80 36.14 -61.02
N LEU A 467 -18.52 35.50 -62.16
CA LEU A 467 -17.19 35.02 -62.59
C LEU A 467 -16.72 35.86 -63.80
N VAL A 468 -15.47 36.34 -63.80
CA VAL A 468 -14.77 36.77 -65.03
C VAL A 468 -13.27 36.43 -64.93
N THR A 469 -12.75 35.72 -65.92
CA THR A 469 -11.32 35.42 -66.15
C THR A 469 -10.71 36.33 -67.21
N TYR A 470 -9.46 36.79 -67.03
CA TYR A 470 -8.47 36.80 -68.13
C TYR A 470 -7.02 36.90 -67.63
N CYS A 471 -6.08 36.39 -68.43
CA CYS A 471 -4.66 36.19 -68.07
C CYS A 471 -3.72 37.27 -68.62
N LEU A 472 -2.59 37.52 -67.93
CA LEU A 472 -1.32 37.99 -68.51
C LEU A 472 -0.13 37.37 -67.75
N SER A 473 0.90 36.89 -68.46
CA SER A 473 2.16 36.33 -67.93
C SER A 473 3.21 37.43 -67.68
N PRO A 474 4.23 37.23 -66.82
CA PRO A 474 5.51 36.57 -67.20
C PRO A 474 6.23 35.85 -66.00
N PRO A 475 7.54 35.55 -66.02
CA PRO A 475 8.35 34.75 -66.94
C PRO A 475 8.95 33.48 -66.26
N HIS A 476 9.93 32.83 -66.89
CA HIS A 476 10.54 31.54 -66.50
C HIS A 476 11.43 31.51 -65.23
N SER A 477 11.20 30.46 -64.43
CA SER A 477 12.16 29.56 -63.74
C SER A 477 13.33 30.12 -62.90
N TYR A 478 13.26 29.86 -61.58
CA TYR A 478 14.23 29.07 -60.79
C TYR A 478 13.43 28.34 -59.67
N PRO A 479 13.89 27.19 -59.13
CA PRO A 479 13.09 26.40 -58.19
C PRO A 479 13.06 27.07 -56.79
N PRO A 480 11.92 27.07 -56.08
CA PRO A 480 11.90 27.37 -54.66
C PRO A 480 12.63 26.27 -53.89
N THR A 481 13.49 26.68 -52.97
CA THR A 481 13.98 25.85 -51.87
C THR A 481 12.82 25.38 -50.99
N GLU A 482 13.05 24.30 -50.26
CA GLU A 482 12.12 23.61 -49.36
C GLU A 482 11.20 24.55 -48.58
N GLU A 483 9.91 24.21 -48.56
CA GLU A 483 8.93 24.86 -47.68
C GLU A 483 9.34 24.62 -46.23
N ASP A 484 9.46 25.71 -45.47
CA ASP A 484 9.65 25.72 -44.03
C ASP A 484 8.55 24.85 -43.40
N PRO A 485 8.87 23.74 -42.69
CA PRO A 485 7.85 22.90 -42.10
C PRO A 485 7.01 23.72 -41.14
N SER A 486 5.68 23.63 -41.29
CA SER A 486 4.75 24.23 -40.32
C SER A 486 5.19 23.84 -38.91
N PRO A 487 5.14 24.77 -37.93
CA PRO A 487 5.66 24.51 -36.60
C PRO A 487 5.02 23.23 -36.07
N LEU A 488 5.87 22.25 -35.77
CA LEU A 488 5.48 21.05 -35.04
C LEU A 488 4.70 21.54 -33.80
N PRO A 489 3.57 20.92 -33.44
CA PRO A 489 2.88 21.28 -32.21
C PRO A 489 3.90 21.21 -31.08
N GLU A 490 4.04 22.30 -30.31
CA GLU A 490 4.97 22.35 -29.19
C GLU A 490 4.73 21.12 -28.31
N ALA A 491 5.78 20.36 -28.04
CA ALA A 491 5.67 19.19 -27.19
C ALA A 491 5.02 19.61 -25.86
N PRO A 492 3.97 18.92 -25.41
CA PRO A 492 3.21 19.36 -24.25
C PRO A 492 4.15 19.49 -23.04
N PRO A 493 3.97 20.52 -22.19
CA PRO A 493 4.90 20.81 -21.11
C PRO A 493 5.08 19.57 -20.22
N LEU A 494 6.33 19.22 -19.92
CA LEU A 494 6.66 18.10 -19.05
C LEU A 494 6.61 18.54 -17.58
N CYS A 495 6.02 17.69 -16.73
CA CYS A 495 6.06 17.90 -15.30
C CYS A 495 7.38 17.39 -14.70
N GLN A 496 8.11 18.27 -14.03
CA GLN A 496 9.39 17.93 -13.38
C GLN A 496 9.32 18.07 -11.85
N SER A 497 8.12 18.10 -11.26
CA SER A 497 7.97 18.03 -9.80
C SER A 497 8.40 16.64 -9.29
N GLN A 498 8.80 16.56 -8.03
CA GLN A 498 9.15 15.29 -7.40
C GLN A 498 7.98 14.30 -7.42
N GLU A 499 6.74 14.77 -7.18
CA GLU A 499 5.52 13.96 -7.30
C GLU A 499 5.35 13.38 -8.71
N CYS A 500 5.64 14.15 -9.77
CA CYS A 500 5.59 13.67 -11.15
C CYS A 500 6.66 12.64 -11.50
N ILE A 501 7.89 12.85 -11.02
CA ILE A 501 8.99 11.90 -11.24
C ILE A 501 8.69 10.58 -10.50
N HIS A 502 8.19 10.65 -9.27
CA HIS A 502 7.74 9.48 -8.51
C HIS A 502 6.58 8.78 -9.22
N ALA A 503 5.53 9.50 -9.64
CA ALA A 503 4.39 8.94 -10.36
C ALA A 503 4.82 8.21 -11.65
N ALA A 504 5.70 8.84 -12.45
CA ALA A 504 6.21 8.24 -13.67
C ALA A 504 7.02 6.97 -13.40
N SER A 505 7.88 7.00 -12.37
CA SER A 505 8.67 5.84 -11.95
C SER A 505 7.79 4.68 -11.49
N GLU A 506 6.78 4.94 -10.65
CA GLU A 506 5.84 3.91 -10.17
C GLU A 506 5.04 3.29 -11.32
N ILE A 507 4.50 4.10 -12.24
CA ILE A 507 3.78 3.58 -13.41
C ILE A 507 4.69 2.69 -14.27
N LEU A 508 5.91 3.13 -14.56
CA LEU A 508 6.89 2.35 -15.34
C LEU A 508 7.35 1.07 -14.62
N TYR A 509 7.31 1.04 -13.29
CA TYR A 509 7.64 -0.13 -12.45
C TYR A 509 6.50 -1.16 -12.40
N ASN A 510 5.25 -0.69 -12.56
CA ASN A 510 4.04 -1.50 -12.43
C ASN A 510 3.59 -2.14 -13.75
N LEU A 511 3.79 -1.46 -14.88
CA LEU A 511 3.56 -1.99 -16.24
C LEU A 511 4.30 -3.32 -16.45
N ASP A 512 3.72 -4.23 -17.25
CA ASP A 512 4.42 -5.46 -17.66
C ASP A 512 5.76 -5.14 -18.36
N PRO A 513 6.87 -5.85 -18.08
CA PRO A 513 8.14 -5.63 -18.79
C PRO A 513 8.05 -5.73 -20.32
N ASN A 514 7.02 -6.40 -20.84
CA ASN A 514 6.71 -6.56 -22.26
C ASN A 514 5.34 -5.96 -22.62
N TYR A 515 4.87 -4.91 -21.91
CA TYR A 515 3.55 -4.28 -22.15
C TYR A 515 3.29 -3.93 -23.62
N ALA A 516 4.34 -3.63 -24.39
CA ALA A 516 4.26 -3.32 -25.81
C ALA A 516 3.79 -4.49 -26.71
N ASP A 517 3.92 -5.74 -26.23
CA ASP A 517 3.47 -6.95 -26.91
C ASP A 517 2.09 -7.44 -26.42
N ILE A 518 1.50 -6.78 -25.41
CA ILE A 518 0.19 -7.09 -24.83
C ILE A 518 -0.87 -6.18 -25.45
N ASP A 519 -1.97 -6.75 -25.94
CA ASP A 519 -3.13 -5.95 -26.38
C ASP A 519 -3.94 -5.50 -25.15
N PRO A 520 -3.92 -4.20 -24.77
CA PRO A 520 -4.64 -3.68 -23.60
C PRO A 520 -6.16 -3.83 -23.75
N CYS A 521 -6.69 -4.02 -24.95
CA CYS A 521 -8.11 -4.29 -25.18
C CYS A 521 -8.52 -5.73 -24.84
N THR A 522 -7.56 -6.61 -24.52
CA THR A 522 -7.81 -8.03 -24.18
C THR A 522 -7.29 -8.44 -22.81
N ASP A 523 -6.17 -7.87 -22.35
CA ASP A 523 -5.57 -8.19 -21.04
C ASP A 523 -4.98 -6.93 -20.38
N PHE A 524 -5.88 -6.02 -19.98
CA PHE A 524 -5.47 -4.77 -19.33
C PHE A 524 -4.89 -5.00 -17.91
N ASP A 525 -5.30 -6.07 -17.21
CA ASP A 525 -4.74 -6.43 -15.90
C ASP A 525 -3.26 -6.80 -16.02
N GLN A 526 -2.89 -7.70 -16.95
CA GLN A 526 -1.47 -7.99 -17.19
C GLN A 526 -0.74 -6.74 -17.69
N TYR A 527 -1.33 -5.97 -18.62
CA TYR A 527 -0.72 -4.74 -19.15
C TYR A 527 -0.27 -3.77 -18.04
N VAL A 528 -1.16 -3.45 -17.08
CA VAL A 528 -0.92 -2.44 -16.04
C VAL A 528 -0.30 -2.98 -14.74
N CYS A 529 -0.39 -4.28 -14.49
CA CYS A 529 0.03 -4.90 -13.22
C CYS A 529 1.08 -6.01 -13.36
N GLY A 530 1.53 -6.35 -14.57
CA GLY A 530 2.54 -7.40 -14.79
C GLY A 530 3.81 -7.15 -14.00
N GLY A 531 4.41 -5.96 -14.13
CA GLY A 531 5.58 -5.54 -13.36
C GLY A 531 5.29 -5.44 -11.87
N TRP A 532 4.12 -4.91 -11.47
CA TRP A 532 3.73 -4.86 -10.06
C TRP A 532 3.74 -6.27 -9.44
N ARG A 533 3.20 -7.27 -10.16
CA ARG A 533 3.16 -8.67 -9.75
C ARG A 533 4.54 -9.34 -9.79
N GLU A 534 5.49 -8.92 -10.63
CA GLU A 534 6.87 -9.42 -10.56
C GLU A 534 7.63 -8.88 -9.34
N HIS A 535 7.36 -7.65 -8.93
CA HIS A 535 8.16 -6.93 -7.93
C HIS A 535 7.65 -7.00 -6.48
N HIS A 536 6.34 -7.24 -6.26
CA HIS A 536 5.74 -7.25 -4.91
C HIS A 536 5.49 -8.66 -4.38
N ASP A 537 6.29 -9.13 -3.43
CA ASP A 537 6.09 -10.42 -2.75
C ASP A 537 5.11 -10.31 -1.57
N MET A 538 4.31 -11.36 -1.36
CA MET A 538 3.49 -11.50 -0.15
C MET A 538 4.36 -11.94 1.02
N ARG A 539 4.17 -11.34 2.20
CA ARG A 539 4.75 -11.89 3.43
C ARG A 539 4.05 -13.22 3.81
N PRO A 540 4.71 -14.08 4.62
CA PRO A 540 4.10 -15.31 5.13
C PRO A 540 2.74 -15.13 5.84
N ASP A 541 2.49 -13.97 6.46
CA ASP A 541 1.26 -13.63 7.17
C ASP A 541 0.15 -13.03 6.28
N GLN A 542 0.32 -13.02 4.95
CA GLN A 542 -0.61 -12.43 3.98
C GLN A 542 -1.13 -13.48 2.98
N GLY A 543 -2.46 -13.55 2.83
CA GLY A 543 -3.12 -14.32 1.77
C GLY A 543 -3.50 -13.47 0.55
N SER A 544 -3.51 -12.14 0.69
CA SER A 544 -3.65 -11.21 -0.42
C SER A 544 -2.91 -9.91 -0.11
N ILE A 545 -2.40 -9.27 -1.17
CA ILE A 545 -1.83 -7.92 -1.16
C ILE A 545 -2.32 -7.16 -2.38
N PHE A 546 -2.38 -5.84 -2.28
CA PHE A 546 -2.56 -4.93 -3.41
C PHE A 546 -1.94 -3.56 -3.10
N ALA A 547 -2.00 -2.60 -4.03
CA ALA A 547 -1.46 -1.26 -3.83
C ALA A 547 -1.93 -0.60 -2.51
N GLY A 548 -3.21 -0.72 -2.16
CA GLY A 548 -3.76 -0.22 -0.90
C GLY A 548 -3.20 -0.91 0.36
N THR A 549 -2.79 -2.19 0.28
CA THR A 549 -2.05 -2.85 1.37
C THR A 549 -0.71 -2.18 1.60
N ILE A 550 0.04 -1.87 0.53
CA ILE A 550 1.35 -1.21 0.64
C ILE A 550 1.19 0.20 1.22
N MET A 551 0.17 0.95 0.81
CA MET A 551 -0.19 2.25 1.41
C MET A 551 -0.51 2.14 2.91
N GLN A 552 -1.29 1.13 3.31
CA GLN A 552 -1.66 0.93 4.72
C GLN A 552 -0.43 0.60 5.57
N GLU A 553 0.50 -0.19 5.03
CA GLU A 553 1.75 -0.53 5.71
C GLU A 553 2.72 0.66 5.82
N ASN A 554 2.72 1.56 4.84
CA ASN A 554 3.45 2.83 4.92
C ASN A 554 2.87 3.74 6.02
N ALA A 555 1.54 3.84 6.12
CA ALA A 555 0.85 4.56 7.19
C ALA A 555 1.16 3.97 8.58
N GLN A 556 1.11 2.64 8.72
CA GLN A 556 1.52 1.94 9.95
C GLN A 556 2.99 2.21 10.31
N THR A 557 3.90 2.22 9.32
CA THR A 557 5.33 2.49 9.57
C THR A 557 5.57 3.90 10.10
N LYS A 558 4.86 4.91 9.57
CA LYS A 558 4.86 6.28 10.13
C LYS A 558 4.38 6.30 11.58
N LEU A 559 3.24 5.67 11.87
CA LEU A 559 2.67 5.60 13.21
C LEU A 559 3.61 4.88 14.20
N ARG A 560 4.25 3.79 13.79
CA ARG A 560 5.31 3.11 14.56
C ARG A 560 6.41 4.08 14.97
N HIS A 561 6.95 4.86 14.01
CA HIS A 561 7.98 5.87 14.27
C HIS A 561 7.53 7.04 15.14
N ILE A 562 6.23 7.20 15.39
CA ILE A 562 5.69 8.16 16.37
C ILE A 562 5.59 7.50 17.76
N LEU A 563 5.04 6.28 17.86
CA LEU A 563 4.84 5.56 19.14
C LEU A 563 6.16 5.08 19.80
N GLU A 564 7.19 4.86 19.00
CA GLU A 564 8.54 4.49 19.49
C GLU A 564 9.37 5.71 19.94
N ARG A 565 8.83 6.93 19.91
CA ARG A 565 9.46 8.13 20.51
C ARG A 565 9.36 8.10 22.03
N THR A 566 10.30 8.77 22.70
CA THR A 566 10.30 8.94 24.17
C THR A 566 9.27 9.96 24.64
N GLU A 567 8.96 10.96 23.81
CA GLU A 567 8.09 12.10 24.10
C GLU A 567 7.16 12.34 22.90
N PRO A 568 5.95 12.91 23.13
CA PRO A 568 5.04 13.24 22.04
C PRO A 568 5.63 14.31 21.10
N PRO A 569 5.17 14.38 19.82
CA PRO A 569 5.57 15.46 18.91
C PRO A 569 5.22 16.88 19.41
N GLN A 570 4.21 17.01 20.25
CA GLN A 570 3.75 18.27 20.86
C GLN A 570 3.47 18.05 22.35
N SER A 571 3.84 18.99 23.22
CA SER A 571 3.65 18.85 24.67
C SER A 571 2.18 18.84 25.11
N SER A 572 1.28 19.42 24.30
CA SER A 572 -0.18 19.34 24.47
C SER A 572 -0.75 17.93 24.32
N ASP A 573 0.02 17.00 23.75
CA ASP A 573 -0.39 15.61 23.51
C ASP A 573 0.10 14.61 24.56
N ALA A 574 0.66 15.08 25.67
CA ALA A 574 1.23 14.22 26.71
C ALA A 574 0.26 13.13 27.21
N ASP A 575 -1.01 13.47 27.47
CA ASP A 575 -1.99 12.49 27.99
C ASP A 575 -2.49 11.52 26.91
N ASN A 576 -2.77 12.01 25.70
CA ASN A 576 -3.15 11.18 24.54
C ASN A 576 -2.03 10.17 24.21
N PHE A 577 -0.81 10.68 24.07
CA PHE A 577 0.37 9.87 23.76
C PHE A 577 0.66 8.86 24.87
N LYS A 578 0.55 9.24 26.14
CA LYS A 578 0.74 8.33 27.28
C LYS A 578 -0.27 7.19 27.30
N LYS A 579 -1.54 7.44 26.99
CA LYS A 579 -2.59 6.40 26.93
C LYS A 579 -2.35 5.45 25.76
N LEU A 580 -2.10 6.00 24.57
CA LEU A 580 -1.80 5.25 23.35
C LEU A 580 -0.53 4.41 23.50
N LYS A 581 0.53 4.99 24.08
CA LYS A 581 1.80 4.31 24.36
C LYS A 581 1.68 3.24 25.44
N ALA A 582 0.85 3.43 26.47
CA ALA A 582 0.60 2.38 27.47
C ALA A 582 0.00 1.12 26.81
N ALA A 583 -0.98 1.27 25.93
CA ALA A 583 -1.55 0.15 25.19
C ALA A 583 -0.52 -0.50 24.23
N TYR A 584 0.24 0.32 23.48
CA TYR A 584 1.30 -0.15 22.59
C TYR A 584 2.38 -0.95 23.32
N ASP A 585 2.95 -0.39 24.39
CA ASP A 585 4.02 -1.00 25.18
C ASP A 585 3.54 -2.29 25.87
N ALA A 586 2.30 -2.35 26.34
CA ALA A 586 1.69 -3.56 26.91
C ALA A 586 1.58 -4.69 25.88
N CYS A 587 1.19 -4.34 24.65
CA CYS A 587 1.09 -5.31 23.56
C CYS A 587 2.48 -5.77 23.09
N LEU A 588 3.49 -4.89 23.05
CA LEU A 588 4.87 -5.22 22.66
C LEU A 588 5.61 -6.12 23.67
N ASP A 589 5.23 -6.14 24.95
CA ASP A 589 5.87 -7.01 25.96
C ASP A 589 5.45 -8.49 25.81
N GLU A 590 5.97 -9.13 24.76
CA GLU A 590 5.81 -10.56 24.49
C GLU A 590 6.27 -11.44 25.67
N ALA A 591 7.22 -10.98 26.49
CA ALA A 591 7.70 -11.73 27.65
C ALA A 591 6.64 -11.78 28.75
N THR A 592 5.96 -10.67 29.04
CA THR A 592 4.82 -10.65 29.97
C THR A 592 3.62 -11.39 29.40
N VAL A 593 3.28 -11.22 28.13
CA VAL A 593 2.16 -11.95 27.50
C VAL A 593 2.40 -13.47 27.54
N SER A 594 3.57 -13.95 27.09
CA SER A 594 3.93 -15.37 27.12
C SER A 594 4.01 -15.96 28.53
N LYS A 595 4.49 -15.17 29.50
CA LYS A 595 4.55 -15.59 30.92
C LYS A 595 3.16 -15.76 31.54
N ARG A 596 2.18 -14.99 31.08
CA ARG A 596 0.77 -15.09 31.53
C ARG A 596 0.03 -16.21 30.81
N GLY A 597 0.39 -16.49 29.56
CA GLY A 597 -0.17 -17.57 28.74
C GLY A 597 -1.69 -17.48 28.63
N SER A 598 -2.34 -18.63 28.58
CA SER A 598 -3.80 -18.77 28.52
C SER A 598 -4.57 -18.31 29.77
N LYS A 599 -3.89 -18.02 30.90
CA LYS A 599 -4.55 -17.78 32.20
C LYS A 599 -5.65 -16.69 32.18
N PRO A 600 -5.47 -15.52 31.53
CA PRO A 600 -6.52 -14.50 31.49
C PRO A 600 -7.77 -14.99 30.75
N LEU A 601 -7.58 -15.70 29.63
CA LEU A 601 -8.67 -16.32 28.87
C LEU A 601 -9.38 -17.41 29.69
N THR A 602 -8.63 -18.31 30.36
CA THR A 602 -9.27 -19.37 31.16
C THR A 602 -10.11 -18.82 32.31
N ASN A 603 -9.72 -17.69 32.91
CA ASN A 603 -10.54 -17.02 33.93
C ASN A 603 -11.91 -16.59 33.37
N ILE A 604 -11.93 -15.95 32.18
CA ILE A 604 -13.17 -15.55 31.50
C ILE A 604 -14.04 -16.78 31.16
N LEU A 605 -13.41 -17.88 30.74
CA LEU A 605 -14.11 -19.13 30.46
C LEU A 605 -14.72 -19.78 31.72
N ASP A 606 -14.10 -19.62 32.90
CA ASP A 606 -14.61 -20.13 34.19
C ASP A 606 -15.70 -19.23 34.80
N GLU A 607 -15.61 -17.92 34.62
CA GLU A 607 -16.70 -16.98 34.92
C GLU A 607 -17.95 -17.29 34.08
N LEU A 608 -17.79 -17.52 32.78
CA LEU A 608 -18.90 -17.95 31.92
C LEU A 608 -19.54 -19.27 32.38
N LYS A 609 -18.76 -20.28 32.80
CA LYS A 609 -19.29 -21.53 33.39
C LYS A 609 -20.14 -21.26 34.65
N THR A 610 -19.85 -20.19 35.39
CA THR A 610 -20.59 -19.79 36.59
C THR A 610 -21.90 -19.08 36.23
N ILE A 611 -21.89 -18.24 35.20
CA ILE A 611 -23.07 -17.53 34.68
C ILE A 611 -24.04 -18.52 34.00
N TYR A 612 -23.50 -19.43 33.18
CA TYR A 612 -24.26 -20.42 32.39
C TYR A 612 -23.79 -21.86 32.67
N PRO A 613 -24.14 -22.44 33.83
CA PRO A 613 -23.68 -23.78 34.19
C PRO A 613 -24.26 -24.86 33.27
N ALA A 614 -23.43 -25.83 32.89
CA ALA A 614 -23.80 -26.95 31.99
C ALA A 614 -25.05 -27.74 32.45
N LYS A 615 -25.28 -27.82 33.76
CA LYS A 615 -26.45 -28.45 34.37
C LYS A 615 -27.29 -27.39 35.09
N ALA A 616 -28.50 -27.13 34.59
CA ALA A 616 -29.40 -26.09 35.09
C ALA A 616 -29.97 -26.34 36.51
N GLY A 617 -29.77 -27.52 37.09
CA GLY A 617 -30.47 -28.04 38.28
C GLY A 617 -30.16 -27.39 39.63
N LEU A 618 -29.74 -26.11 39.68
CA LEU A 618 -29.42 -25.40 40.92
C LEU A 618 -30.03 -23.99 41.04
N VAL A 619 -30.60 -23.39 39.99
CA VAL A 619 -31.08 -21.98 40.03
C VAL A 619 -32.39 -21.77 39.27
N LYS A 620 -33.23 -20.87 39.77
CA LYS A 620 -34.47 -20.38 39.15
C LYS A 620 -34.13 -19.24 38.16
N GLY A 621 -34.62 -19.28 36.92
CA GLY A 621 -34.35 -18.23 35.90
C GLY A 621 -33.41 -18.66 34.77
N ALA A 622 -33.68 -19.79 34.09
CA ALA A 622 -32.77 -20.33 33.08
C ALA A 622 -32.66 -19.49 31.79
N GLN A 623 -33.68 -18.69 31.44
CA GLN A 623 -33.66 -17.71 30.34
C GLN A 623 -32.74 -16.53 30.68
N ASP A 624 -32.80 -16.03 31.92
CA ASP A 624 -31.92 -14.98 32.41
C ASP A 624 -30.45 -15.42 32.32
N GLN A 625 -30.14 -16.70 32.56
CA GLN A 625 -28.78 -17.22 32.45
C GLN A 625 -28.21 -17.18 31.03
N LEU A 626 -28.99 -17.51 29.98
CA LEU A 626 -28.49 -17.39 28.60
C LEU A 626 -28.29 -15.92 28.24
N THR A 627 -29.26 -15.07 28.61
CA THR A 627 -29.19 -13.62 28.38
C THR A 627 -27.98 -12.98 29.07
N ASN A 628 -27.71 -13.36 30.33
CA ASN A 628 -26.55 -12.91 31.10
C ASN A 628 -25.23 -13.41 30.50
N ALA A 629 -25.22 -14.60 29.88
CA ALA A 629 -24.05 -15.11 29.18
C ALA A 629 -23.77 -14.30 27.90
N LEU A 630 -24.80 -13.97 27.12
CA LEU A 630 -24.67 -13.10 25.94
C LEU A 630 -24.21 -11.70 26.33
N LEU A 631 -24.75 -11.12 27.40
CA LEU A 631 -24.28 -9.85 27.96
C LEU A 631 -22.81 -9.91 28.43
N TYR A 632 -22.38 -11.03 29.01
CA TYR A 632 -20.99 -11.24 29.42
C TYR A 632 -20.04 -11.33 28.21
N LEU A 633 -20.43 -12.05 27.16
CA LEU A 633 -19.72 -12.10 25.87
C LEU A 633 -19.62 -10.71 25.22
N ALA A 634 -20.72 -9.97 25.15
CA ALA A 634 -20.73 -8.61 24.59
C ALA A 634 -19.80 -7.66 25.38
N ASN A 635 -19.76 -7.76 26.72
CA ASN A 635 -18.83 -7.01 27.57
C ASN A 635 -17.34 -7.41 27.40
N ALA A 636 -17.06 -8.43 26.60
CA ALA A 636 -15.73 -8.86 26.15
C ALA A 636 -15.53 -8.71 24.63
N GLY A 637 -16.42 -8.01 23.92
CA GLY A 637 -16.32 -7.76 22.47
C GLY A 637 -16.76 -8.94 21.59
N VAL A 638 -17.54 -9.88 22.12
CA VAL A 638 -17.91 -11.12 21.39
C VAL A 638 -19.42 -11.20 21.19
N GLU A 639 -19.84 -11.42 19.95
CA GLU A 639 -21.23 -11.73 19.61
C GLU A 639 -21.45 -13.24 19.44
N ALA A 640 -22.65 -13.72 19.81
CA ALA A 640 -23.02 -15.12 19.67
C ALA A 640 -24.54 -15.29 19.59
N LEU A 641 -25.02 -16.25 18.80
CA LEU A 641 -26.43 -16.59 18.56
C LEU A 641 -27.25 -15.48 17.86
N ALA A 642 -27.28 -14.26 18.40
CA ALA A 642 -27.87 -13.06 17.80
C ALA A 642 -26.95 -11.87 18.11
N SER A 643 -26.64 -11.07 17.10
CA SER A 643 -25.97 -9.78 17.27
C SER A 643 -26.94 -8.72 17.76
N SER A 644 -26.46 -7.74 18.52
CA SER A 644 -27.28 -6.65 19.04
C SER A 644 -26.47 -5.36 19.16
N GLY A 645 -26.68 -4.45 18.22
CA GLY A 645 -26.02 -3.15 18.16
C GLY A 645 -27.01 -2.01 17.91
N VAL A 646 -26.51 -0.79 17.75
CA VAL A 646 -27.33 0.40 17.48
C VAL A 646 -26.91 1.10 16.19
N THR A 647 -27.90 1.57 15.44
CA THR A 647 -27.75 2.16 14.10
C THR A 647 -28.72 3.33 13.95
N PRO A 648 -28.47 4.30 13.06
CA PRO A 648 -29.55 5.13 12.51
C PRO A 648 -30.67 4.22 11.96
N ASP A 649 -31.93 4.59 12.18
CA ASP A 649 -33.07 3.84 11.62
C ASP A 649 -33.19 4.14 10.13
N ASP A 650 -33.20 3.11 9.27
CA ASP A 650 -33.26 3.31 7.81
C ASP A 650 -34.45 4.18 7.37
N ARG A 651 -35.60 4.19 8.08
CA ARG A 651 -36.77 5.02 7.73
C ARG A 651 -36.89 6.31 8.53
N ASP A 652 -35.97 6.56 9.44
CA ASP A 652 -36.00 7.67 10.39
C ASP A 652 -34.55 7.98 10.82
N PRO A 653 -33.67 8.38 9.87
CA PRO A 653 -32.22 8.39 10.06
C PRO A 653 -31.73 9.40 11.09
N ASP A 654 -32.58 10.35 11.50
CA ASP A 654 -32.31 11.26 12.63
C ASP A 654 -32.48 10.60 14.01
N ASN A 655 -32.99 9.37 14.07
CA ASN A 655 -33.16 8.60 15.30
C ASN A 655 -32.32 7.32 15.31
N VAL A 656 -31.79 6.97 16.49
CA VAL A 656 -31.01 5.75 16.72
C VAL A 656 -31.95 4.62 17.17
N VAL A 657 -31.87 3.48 16.49
CA VAL A 657 -32.63 2.25 16.75
C VAL A 657 -31.69 1.08 17.06
N ILE A 658 -32.21 0.05 17.71
CA ILE A 658 -31.49 -1.20 17.98
C ILE A 658 -31.69 -2.15 16.79
N MET A 659 -30.60 -2.70 16.26
CA MET A 659 -30.59 -3.75 15.25
C MET A 659 -30.30 -5.10 15.90
N ILE A 660 -31.12 -6.11 15.61
CA ILE A 660 -30.96 -7.50 16.07
C ILE A 660 -30.84 -8.42 14.86
N SER A 661 -29.68 -9.04 14.66
CA SER A 661 -29.38 -9.80 13.44
C SER A 661 -28.77 -11.17 13.73
N PRO A 662 -28.69 -12.09 12.73
CA PRO A 662 -27.77 -13.21 12.80
C PRO A 662 -26.32 -12.67 12.89
N PRO A 663 -25.42 -13.29 13.68
CA PRO A 663 -24.00 -12.95 13.62
C PRO A 663 -23.43 -13.24 12.22
N ARG A 664 -22.60 -12.33 11.69
CA ARG A 664 -21.94 -12.52 10.37
C ARG A 664 -21.10 -13.80 10.33
N GLU A 665 -20.38 -14.09 11.43
CA GLU A 665 -19.58 -15.30 11.58
C GLU A 665 -20.09 -16.21 12.71
N ILE A 666 -20.48 -17.43 12.35
CA ILE A 666 -20.94 -18.43 13.33
C ILE A 666 -19.76 -19.19 13.94
N GLY A 667 -18.77 -19.59 13.13
CA GLY A 667 -17.57 -20.28 13.60
C GLY A 667 -16.50 -20.43 12.51
N LEU A 668 -16.91 -20.77 11.29
CA LEU A 668 -16.10 -20.64 10.06
C LEU A 668 -16.39 -19.28 9.38
N PRO A 669 -15.48 -18.75 8.52
CA PRO A 669 -15.59 -17.39 7.96
C PRO A 669 -16.78 -17.14 7.02
N ALA A 670 -17.40 -18.20 6.51
CA ALA A 670 -18.58 -18.14 5.66
C ALA A 670 -19.41 -19.43 5.83
N ARG A 671 -20.72 -19.36 5.57
CA ARG A 671 -21.64 -20.50 5.74
C ARG A 671 -21.32 -21.66 4.78
N GLU A 672 -20.79 -21.34 3.60
CA GLU A 672 -20.44 -22.25 2.52
C GLU A 672 -19.38 -23.28 2.95
N TYR A 673 -18.47 -22.91 3.85
CA TYR A 673 -17.44 -23.83 4.37
C TYR A 673 -18.03 -25.03 5.11
N TYR A 674 -19.23 -24.92 5.71
CA TYR A 674 -19.90 -26.06 6.36
C TYR A 674 -20.41 -27.12 5.35
N ASN A 675 -20.34 -26.85 4.04
CA ASN A 675 -20.59 -27.83 2.98
C ASN A 675 -19.32 -28.63 2.59
N ASN A 676 -18.13 -28.15 2.95
CA ASN A 676 -16.88 -28.89 2.70
C ASN A 676 -16.61 -29.89 3.83
N THR A 677 -16.76 -31.18 3.55
CA THR A 677 -16.58 -32.26 4.54
C THR A 677 -15.16 -32.33 5.10
N LYS A 678 -14.13 -31.94 4.33
CA LYS A 678 -12.74 -31.90 4.80
C LYS A 678 -12.54 -30.71 5.75
N THR A 679 -12.92 -29.50 5.34
CA THR A 679 -12.82 -28.30 6.19
C THR A 679 -13.54 -28.48 7.52
N VAL A 680 -14.75 -29.05 7.51
CA VAL A 680 -15.51 -29.32 8.74
C VAL A 680 -14.81 -30.36 9.63
N ALA A 681 -14.19 -31.41 9.07
CA ALA A 681 -13.45 -32.40 9.85
C ALA A 681 -12.15 -31.84 10.46
N ASP A 682 -11.43 -31.03 9.70
CA ASP A 682 -10.22 -30.35 10.17
C ASP A 682 -10.57 -29.33 11.28
N TYR A 683 -11.63 -28.53 11.07
CA TYR A 683 -12.16 -27.60 12.09
C TYR A 683 -12.61 -28.31 13.37
N THR A 684 -13.34 -29.42 13.27
CA THR A 684 -13.74 -30.25 14.42
C THR A 684 -12.52 -30.75 15.19
N THR A 685 -11.44 -31.09 14.47
CA THR A 685 -10.18 -31.54 15.08
C THR A 685 -9.48 -30.40 15.82
N VAL A 686 -9.46 -29.20 15.24
CA VAL A 686 -8.91 -27.97 15.87
C VAL A 686 -9.68 -27.62 17.14
N LEU A 687 -11.02 -27.58 17.08
CA LEU A 687 -11.88 -27.28 18.23
C LEU A 687 -11.59 -28.24 19.39
N LYS A 688 -11.52 -29.56 19.12
CA LYS A 688 -11.15 -30.58 20.13
C LYS A 688 -9.77 -30.33 20.74
N GLN A 689 -8.76 -30.00 19.94
CA GLN A 689 -7.40 -29.77 20.43
C GLN A 689 -7.32 -28.55 21.36
N VAL A 690 -7.90 -27.43 20.94
CA VAL A 690 -7.85 -26.17 21.68
C VAL A 690 -8.70 -26.23 22.95
N VAL A 691 -9.91 -26.80 22.87
CA VAL A 691 -10.79 -26.99 24.04
C VAL A 691 -10.15 -27.92 25.08
N ARG A 692 -9.46 -28.99 24.66
CA ARG A 692 -8.69 -29.83 25.61
C ARG A 692 -7.61 -29.04 26.34
N GLY A 693 -6.91 -28.14 25.64
CA GLY A 693 -5.88 -27.29 26.22
C GLY A 693 -6.39 -26.21 27.18
N LEU A 694 -7.57 -25.63 26.91
CA LEU A 694 -8.11 -24.48 27.65
C LEU A 694 -9.22 -24.81 28.66
N ALA A 695 -10.05 -25.83 28.40
CA ALA A 695 -11.20 -26.20 29.22
C ALA A 695 -11.04 -27.54 29.96
N GLY A 696 -10.07 -28.38 29.57
CA GLY A 696 -9.76 -29.68 30.16
C GLY A 696 -10.19 -30.87 29.29
N ASP A 697 -9.99 -32.10 29.77
CA ASP A 697 -10.33 -33.32 29.02
C ASP A 697 -11.84 -33.64 28.98
N GLY A 698 -12.24 -34.45 27.99
CA GLY A 698 -13.57 -35.09 27.94
C GLY A 698 -14.60 -34.41 27.02
N PHE A 699 -14.25 -33.31 26.35
CA PHE A 699 -15.18 -32.58 25.47
C PHE A 699 -15.34 -33.16 24.07
N ASP A 700 -14.68 -34.26 23.70
CA ASP A 700 -14.59 -34.74 22.31
C ASP A 700 -15.95 -34.88 21.61
N LYS A 701 -16.95 -35.44 22.32
CA LYS A 701 -18.31 -35.57 21.79
C LYS A 701 -19.03 -34.21 21.74
N ILE A 702 -18.89 -33.40 22.80
CA ILE A 702 -19.53 -32.08 22.89
C ILE A 702 -18.97 -31.16 21.78
N ALA A 703 -17.70 -31.30 21.42
CA ALA A 703 -17.05 -30.61 20.30
C ALA A 703 -17.66 -31.00 18.94
N GLU A 704 -17.96 -32.29 18.71
CA GLU A 704 -18.72 -32.73 17.53
C GLU A 704 -20.14 -32.17 17.54
N ASP A 705 -20.81 -32.19 18.70
CA ASP A 705 -22.15 -31.61 18.87
C ASP A 705 -22.15 -30.08 18.65
N VAL A 706 -21.07 -29.35 19.00
CA VAL A 706 -20.90 -27.91 18.72
C VAL A 706 -20.78 -27.64 17.23
N VAL A 707 -19.90 -28.35 16.51
CA VAL A 707 -19.77 -28.17 15.05
C VAL A 707 -21.06 -28.56 14.32
N ALA A 708 -21.79 -29.56 14.81
CA ALA A 708 -23.12 -29.92 14.31
C ALA A 708 -24.18 -28.85 14.60
N PHE A 709 -24.10 -28.14 15.74
CA PHE A 709 -24.95 -27.01 16.08
C PHE A 709 -24.64 -25.78 15.21
N GLU A 710 -23.36 -25.43 15.06
CA GLU A 710 -22.92 -24.36 14.17
C GLU A 710 -23.33 -24.60 12.72
N LYS A 711 -23.23 -25.83 12.22
CA LYS A 711 -23.71 -26.17 10.88
C LYS A 711 -25.21 -25.88 10.75
N LYS A 712 -26.04 -26.28 11.73
CA LYS A 712 -27.48 -25.99 11.71
C LYS A 712 -27.77 -24.49 11.77
N LEU A 713 -26.97 -23.71 12.50
CA LEU A 713 -27.05 -22.24 12.48
C LEU A 713 -26.71 -21.71 11.08
N ALA A 714 -25.62 -22.17 10.46
CA ALA A 714 -25.19 -21.78 9.12
C ALA A 714 -26.18 -22.17 8.02
N ASP A 715 -26.94 -23.26 8.21
CA ASP A 715 -28.03 -23.67 7.32
C ASP A 715 -29.23 -22.69 7.38
N VAL A 716 -29.50 -22.06 8.53
CA VAL A 716 -30.67 -21.14 8.73
C VAL A 716 -30.32 -19.65 8.67
N THR A 717 -29.04 -19.28 8.74
CA THR A 717 -28.57 -17.91 8.46
C THR A 717 -28.80 -17.56 6.98
N PRO A 718 -29.29 -16.35 6.64
CA PRO A 718 -29.39 -15.91 5.25
C PRO A 718 -28.02 -15.83 4.57
N ASP A 719 -27.96 -15.98 3.25
CA ASP A 719 -26.75 -15.63 2.48
C ASP A 719 -26.37 -14.14 2.64
N THR A 720 -25.10 -13.81 2.44
CA THR A 720 -24.52 -12.47 2.64
C THR A 720 -25.32 -11.39 1.92
N GLN A 721 -25.67 -11.62 0.66
CA GLN A 721 -26.50 -10.68 -0.12
C GLN A 721 -27.85 -10.41 0.55
N THR A 722 -28.53 -11.45 1.05
CA THR A 722 -29.82 -11.30 1.73
C THR A 722 -29.69 -10.58 3.08
N GLN A 723 -28.51 -10.59 3.71
CA GLN A 723 -28.22 -9.80 4.92
C GLN A 723 -27.99 -8.30 4.62
N GLU A 724 -27.57 -7.95 3.41
CA GLU A 724 -27.27 -6.57 2.98
C GLU A 724 -28.44 -5.90 2.23
N ASP A 725 -29.45 -6.66 1.79
CA ASP A 725 -30.66 -6.14 1.16
C ASP A 725 -31.63 -5.54 2.22
N VAL A 726 -31.74 -4.21 2.27
CA VAL A 726 -32.65 -3.46 3.16
C VAL A 726 -34.12 -3.88 2.99
N THR A 727 -34.52 -4.37 1.81
CA THR A 727 -35.87 -4.89 1.57
C THR A 727 -36.12 -6.27 2.22
N LYS A 728 -35.09 -6.87 2.81
CA LYS A 728 -35.11 -8.15 3.53
C LYS A 728 -34.84 -7.97 5.02
N TYR A 729 -33.85 -7.15 5.39
CA TYR A 729 -33.46 -7.01 6.79
C TYR A 729 -34.33 -6.01 7.58
N TYR A 730 -34.97 -5.02 6.93
CA TYR A 730 -35.77 -4.02 7.64
C TYR A 730 -37.14 -4.57 8.09
N ASN A 731 -37.14 -5.29 9.22
CA ASN A 731 -38.35 -5.82 9.86
C ASN A 731 -38.55 -5.16 11.25
N PRO A 732 -39.24 -4.01 11.33
CA PRO A 732 -39.50 -3.35 12.61
C PRO A 732 -40.49 -4.17 13.45
N LEU A 733 -40.10 -4.52 14.68
CA LEU A 733 -40.89 -5.28 15.65
C LEU A 733 -40.80 -4.62 17.03
N SER A 734 -41.80 -4.87 17.90
CA SER A 734 -41.66 -4.55 19.33
C SER A 734 -40.67 -5.49 20.04
N ILE A 735 -40.20 -5.11 21.23
CA ILE A 735 -39.40 -6.00 22.10
C ILE A 735 -40.16 -7.32 22.33
N LYS A 736 -41.46 -7.21 22.63
CA LYS A 736 -42.34 -8.35 22.89
C LYS A 736 -42.53 -9.27 21.69
N GLU A 737 -42.65 -8.72 20.48
CA GLU A 737 -42.76 -9.53 19.26
C GLU A 737 -41.42 -10.22 18.93
N THR A 738 -40.31 -9.54 19.19
CA THR A 738 -38.96 -10.11 18.99
C THR A 738 -38.69 -11.25 19.97
N GLU A 739 -39.02 -11.07 21.26
CA GLU A 739 -38.96 -12.14 22.27
C GLU A 739 -39.93 -13.30 21.98
N ALA A 740 -41.03 -13.06 21.25
CA ALA A 740 -41.92 -14.13 20.81
C ALA A 740 -41.33 -15.01 19.69
N LEU A 741 -40.34 -14.50 18.94
CA LEU A 741 -39.59 -15.28 17.94
C LEU A 741 -38.54 -16.19 18.60
N VAL A 742 -37.83 -15.67 19.61
CA VAL A 742 -36.81 -16.41 20.37
C VAL A 742 -36.96 -16.19 21.89
N PRO A 743 -37.92 -16.90 22.55
CA PRO A 743 -38.18 -16.74 23.98
C PRO A 743 -37.00 -17.12 24.89
N GLU A 744 -35.95 -17.71 24.35
CA GLU A 744 -34.75 -18.12 25.08
C GLU A 744 -33.84 -16.93 25.45
N ILE A 745 -34.01 -15.78 24.79
CA ILE A 745 -33.22 -14.55 24.96
C ILE A 745 -34.16 -13.41 25.40
N SER A 746 -33.83 -12.73 26.50
CA SER A 746 -34.57 -11.54 26.96
C SER A 746 -33.92 -10.26 26.42
N PHE A 747 -34.47 -9.74 25.33
CA PHE A 747 -34.03 -8.47 24.76
C PHE A 747 -34.37 -7.30 25.70
N ALA A 748 -35.47 -7.39 26.45
CA ALA A 748 -35.77 -6.43 27.52
C ALA A 748 -34.64 -6.33 28.55
N ASN A 749 -34.07 -7.46 28.98
CA ASN A 749 -32.95 -7.47 29.93
C ASN A 749 -31.67 -6.90 29.30
N ILE A 750 -31.36 -7.25 28.03
CA ILE A 750 -30.20 -6.70 27.30
C ILE A 750 -30.28 -5.18 27.24
N ILE A 751 -31.42 -4.65 26.77
CA ILE A 751 -31.67 -3.21 26.65
C ILE A 751 -31.56 -2.53 28.00
N SER A 752 -32.18 -3.09 29.06
CA SER A 752 -32.08 -2.52 30.41
C SER A 752 -30.68 -2.54 31.03
N SER A 753 -29.77 -3.35 30.48
CA SER A 753 -28.38 -3.50 30.96
C SER A 753 -27.39 -2.60 30.21
N LEU A 754 -27.66 -2.28 28.94
CA LEU A 754 -26.73 -1.56 28.06
C LEU A 754 -27.20 -0.14 27.69
N ALA A 755 -28.51 0.08 27.54
CA ALA A 755 -29.05 1.39 27.16
C ALA A 755 -29.05 2.38 28.35
N PRO A 756 -29.10 3.70 28.09
CA PRO A 756 -29.27 4.71 29.13
C PRO A 756 -30.52 4.44 30.01
N PRO A 757 -30.48 4.66 31.34
CA PRO A 757 -31.59 4.32 32.25
C PRO A 757 -32.92 5.02 31.93
N ASP A 758 -32.86 6.16 31.24
CA ASP A 758 -33.98 6.96 30.75
C ASP A 758 -34.51 6.53 29.38
N TYR A 759 -33.83 5.63 28.64
CA TYR A 759 -34.31 5.06 27.38
C TYR A 759 -35.61 4.26 27.59
N LYS A 760 -36.62 4.49 26.73
CA LYS A 760 -37.95 3.85 26.79
C LYS A 760 -38.45 3.35 25.42
N GLY A 761 -37.54 3.17 24.46
CA GLY A 761 -37.90 2.67 23.13
C GLY A 761 -38.31 1.19 23.17
N ASP A 762 -39.36 0.86 22.42
CA ASP A 762 -39.87 -0.52 22.24
C ASP A 762 -39.65 -1.05 20.81
N ARG A 763 -39.24 -0.20 19.85
CA ARG A 763 -38.99 -0.58 18.45
C ARG A 763 -37.57 -1.14 18.28
N LEU A 764 -37.47 -2.33 17.69
CA LEU A 764 -36.24 -2.99 17.25
C LEU A 764 -36.36 -3.25 15.74
N ILE A 765 -35.24 -3.20 15.00
CA ILE A 765 -35.17 -3.74 13.64
C ILE A 765 -34.59 -5.15 13.72
N VAL A 766 -35.30 -6.15 13.19
CA VAL A 766 -34.88 -7.56 13.24
C VAL A 766 -34.44 -8.02 11.87
N GLY A 767 -33.13 -8.19 11.67
CA GLY A 767 -32.53 -8.47 10.37
C GLY A 767 -32.97 -9.79 9.72
N SER A 768 -33.44 -10.76 10.52
CA SER A 768 -34.09 -11.96 9.99
C SER A 768 -35.03 -12.61 11.01
N PRO A 769 -36.34 -12.32 10.96
CA PRO A 769 -37.33 -12.94 11.85
C PRO A 769 -37.42 -14.47 11.67
N SER A 770 -37.14 -14.98 10.47
CA SER A 770 -37.09 -16.41 10.18
C SER A 770 -35.91 -17.10 10.86
N TYR A 771 -34.72 -16.48 10.85
CA TYR A 771 -33.56 -16.95 11.61
C TYR A 771 -33.85 -16.98 13.12
N MET A 772 -34.41 -15.91 13.70
CA MET A 772 -34.72 -15.87 15.15
C MET A 772 -35.66 -17.00 15.56
N LYS A 773 -36.70 -17.26 14.75
CA LYS A 773 -37.61 -18.39 14.97
C LYS A 773 -36.91 -19.75 14.85
N ALA A 774 -35.99 -19.91 13.90
CA ALA A 774 -35.21 -21.14 13.75
C ALA A 774 -34.23 -21.34 14.91
N LEU A 775 -33.54 -20.28 15.34
CA LEU A 775 -32.67 -20.24 16.51
C LEU A 775 -33.39 -20.72 17.77
N SER A 776 -34.64 -20.30 18.00
CA SER A 776 -35.46 -20.79 19.11
C SER A 776 -35.66 -22.31 19.11
N VAL A 777 -35.87 -22.92 17.92
CA VAL A 777 -35.98 -24.38 17.78
C VAL A 777 -34.62 -25.04 18.05
N LEU A 778 -33.56 -24.51 17.45
CA LEU A 778 -32.20 -25.04 17.62
C LEU A 778 -31.73 -24.99 19.08
N LEU A 779 -32.05 -23.93 19.83
CA LEU A 779 -31.72 -23.82 21.26
C LEU A 779 -32.51 -24.80 22.15
N LYS A 780 -33.73 -25.19 21.76
CA LYS A 780 -34.53 -26.22 22.48
C LYS A 780 -34.00 -27.63 22.24
N ASP A 781 -33.58 -27.91 21.01
CA ASP A 781 -33.12 -29.23 20.59
C ASP A 781 -31.64 -29.49 20.95
N THR A 782 -30.88 -28.46 21.31
CA THR A 782 -29.44 -28.56 21.59
C THR A 782 -29.15 -28.72 23.08
N PRO A 783 -28.35 -29.72 23.51
CA PRO A 783 -27.96 -29.87 24.91
C PRO A 783 -27.30 -28.62 25.48
N ARG A 784 -27.63 -28.28 26.72
CA ARG A 784 -27.10 -27.08 27.40
C ARG A 784 -25.57 -27.06 27.51
N GLU A 785 -24.94 -28.22 27.64
CA GLU A 785 -23.48 -28.37 27.65
C GLU A 785 -22.84 -28.05 26.29
N THR A 786 -23.53 -28.36 25.19
CA THR A 786 -23.14 -27.95 23.83
C THR A 786 -23.28 -26.44 23.64
N VAL A 787 -24.38 -25.83 24.11
CA VAL A 787 -24.54 -24.35 24.05
C VAL A 787 -23.47 -23.65 24.89
N LEU A 788 -23.14 -24.15 26.08
CA LEU A 788 -22.05 -23.61 26.89
C LEU A 788 -20.72 -23.70 26.14
N LEU A 789 -20.38 -24.87 25.58
CA LEU A 789 -19.11 -25.04 24.87
C LEU A 789 -19.04 -24.17 23.61
N PHE A 790 -20.15 -23.96 22.90
CA PHE A 790 -20.24 -23.01 21.79
C PHE A 790 -19.93 -21.57 22.25
N LEU A 791 -20.54 -21.08 23.33
CA LEU A 791 -20.27 -19.73 23.85
C LEU A 791 -18.80 -19.58 24.34
N GLN A 792 -18.25 -20.62 24.97
CA GLN A 792 -16.82 -20.69 25.30
C GLN A 792 -15.93 -20.67 24.06
N TRP A 793 -16.34 -21.37 22.99
CA TRP A 793 -15.60 -21.42 21.75
C TRP A 793 -15.59 -20.07 21.03
N LYS A 794 -16.70 -19.32 21.01
CA LYS A 794 -16.72 -17.94 20.49
C LYS A 794 -15.74 -17.02 21.23
N LEU A 795 -15.69 -17.10 22.57
CA LEU A 795 -14.69 -16.37 23.38
C LEU A 795 -13.26 -16.79 23.03
N ILE A 796 -12.99 -18.09 22.86
CA ILE A 796 -11.67 -18.59 22.44
C ILE A 796 -11.32 -18.07 21.04
N GLN A 797 -12.25 -18.09 20.08
CA GLN A 797 -11.99 -17.65 18.71
C GLN A 797 -11.62 -16.16 18.60
N ALA A 798 -12.29 -15.32 19.39
CA ALA A 798 -12.03 -13.88 19.46
C ALA A 798 -10.76 -13.55 20.26
N LEU A 799 -10.56 -14.18 21.42
CA LEU A 799 -9.50 -13.82 22.36
C LEU A 799 -8.22 -14.67 22.25
N ALA A 800 -8.16 -15.66 21.36
CA ALA A 800 -6.94 -16.43 21.11
C ALA A 800 -5.78 -15.55 20.62
N ASP A 801 -6.07 -14.53 19.81
CA ASP A 801 -5.04 -13.66 19.25
C ASP A 801 -4.51 -12.63 20.26
N VAL A 802 -5.13 -12.47 21.45
CA VAL A 802 -4.64 -11.57 22.51
C VAL A 802 -3.82 -12.27 23.61
N ILE A 803 -3.50 -13.56 23.43
CA ILE A 803 -2.63 -14.37 24.29
C ILE A 803 -1.50 -15.05 23.49
N GLU A 804 -0.48 -15.56 24.17
CA GLU A 804 0.54 -16.44 23.57
C GLU A 804 0.62 -17.74 24.39
N ASP A 805 0.02 -18.82 23.89
CA ASP A 805 -0.04 -20.12 24.56
C ASP A 805 -0.10 -21.27 23.53
N ALA A 806 0.60 -22.38 23.79
CA ALA A 806 0.64 -23.53 22.89
C ALA A 806 -0.74 -24.16 22.62
N SER A 807 -1.72 -23.95 23.51
CA SER A 807 -3.09 -24.44 23.36
C SER A 807 -3.89 -23.77 22.23
N VAL A 808 -3.58 -22.52 21.85
CA VAL A 808 -4.28 -21.82 20.74
C VAL A 808 -3.58 -21.94 19.38
N GLU A 809 -2.35 -22.45 19.36
CA GLU A 809 -1.57 -22.64 18.13
C GLU A 809 -2.28 -23.47 17.03
N PRO A 810 -3.09 -24.52 17.34
CA PRO A 810 -3.90 -25.21 16.33
C PRO A 810 -4.96 -24.32 15.65
N LEU A 811 -5.57 -23.39 16.40
CA LEU A 811 -6.55 -22.45 15.86
C LEU A 811 -5.87 -21.38 15.00
N ARG A 812 -4.76 -20.79 15.46
CA ARG A 812 -3.98 -19.83 14.65
C ARG A 812 -3.55 -20.47 13.33
N ARG A 813 -3.02 -21.70 13.39
CA ARG A 813 -2.65 -22.47 12.20
C ARG A 813 -3.83 -22.64 11.23
N PHE A 814 -4.99 -23.04 11.74
CA PHE A 814 -6.18 -23.26 10.92
C PHE A 814 -6.75 -21.96 10.32
N LYS A 815 -6.77 -20.86 11.09
CA LYS A 815 -7.09 -19.51 10.57
C LYS A 815 -6.14 -19.13 9.43
N ASN A 816 -4.83 -19.37 9.58
CA ASN A 816 -3.85 -19.10 8.53
C ASN A 816 -4.08 -19.96 7.28
N GLU A 817 -4.31 -21.28 7.44
CA GLU A 817 -4.56 -22.20 6.33
C GLU A 817 -5.83 -21.80 5.54
N LEU A 818 -6.92 -21.40 6.22
CA LEU A 818 -8.13 -20.89 5.56
C LEU A 818 -7.90 -19.55 4.85
N ALA A 819 -7.17 -18.62 5.48
CA ALA A 819 -6.86 -17.32 4.92
C ALA A 819 -5.74 -17.36 3.86
N GLY A 820 -5.26 -18.55 3.48
CA GLY A 820 -4.21 -18.73 2.47
C GLY A 820 -2.86 -18.12 2.84
N LYS A 821 -2.57 -18.06 4.14
CA LYS A 821 -1.30 -17.62 4.74
C LYS A 821 -0.40 -18.85 4.99
N GLU A 822 0.89 -18.66 5.26
CA GLU A 822 1.71 -19.78 5.71
C GLU A 822 1.18 -20.34 7.06
N PRO A 823 1.02 -21.66 7.23
CA PRO A 823 0.38 -22.25 8.41
C PRO A 823 1.01 -21.88 9.75
N GLN A 824 2.27 -21.44 9.77
CA GLN A 824 2.99 -21.06 10.98
C GLN A 824 3.32 -19.57 11.07
N ALA A 825 2.93 -18.75 10.09
CA ALA A 825 3.19 -17.31 10.13
C ALA A 825 2.58 -16.61 11.34
N LYS A 826 3.38 -15.80 12.03
CA LYS A 826 2.93 -14.77 12.96
C LYS A 826 3.22 -13.41 12.30
N GLU A 827 2.26 -12.50 12.38
CA GLU A 827 2.48 -11.10 12.01
C GLU A 827 3.58 -10.48 12.88
N GLU A 828 4.30 -9.49 12.36
CA GLU A 828 5.25 -8.72 13.16
C GLU A 828 4.55 -8.07 14.35
N ARG A 829 5.07 -8.30 15.57
CA ARG A 829 4.38 -7.90 16.82
C ARG A 829 3.93 -6.42 16.81
N TRP A 830 4.75 -5.52 16.30
CA TRP A 830 4.45 -4.09 16.22
C TRP A 830 3.26 -3.75 15.30
N ARG A 831 3.05 -4.51 14.21
CA ARG A 831 1.91 -4.31 13.30
C ARG A 831 0.61 -4.77 13.94
N LYS A 832 0.62 -5.97 14.53
CA LYS A 832 -0.48 -6.49 15.35
C LYS A 832 -0.87 -5.47 16.43
N CYS A 833 0.11 -4.95 17.17
CA CYS A 833 -0.15 -3.92 18.18
C CYS A 833 -0.74 -2.64 17.59
N LEU A 834 -0.27 -2.16 16.43
CA LEU A 834 -0.89 -1.02 15.76
C LEU A 834 -2.34 -1.30 15.31
N GLY A 835 -2.65 -2.51 14.86
CA GLY A 835 -4.02 -2.94 14.54
C GLY A 835 -4.96 -2.78 15.74
N HIS A 836 -4.59 -3.35 16.89
CA HIS A 836 -5.36 -3.18 18.14
C HIS A 836 -5.53 -1.70 18.56
N LEU A 837 -4.55 -0.82 18.27
CA LEU A 837 -4.69 0.61 18.53
C LEU A 837 -5.59 1.34 17.52
N ASP A 838 -5.60 0.94 16.26
CA ASP A 838 -6.47 1.53 15.22
C ASP A 838 -7.91 1.02 15.35
N GLU A 839 -8.11 -0.16 15.94
CA GLU A 839 -9.42 -0.69 16.30
C GLU A 839 -9.97 -0.09 17.61
N GLY A 840 -9.11 0.23 18.59
CA GLY A 840 -9.54 0.59 19.96
C GLY A 840 -9.28 2.03 20.44
N LEU A 841 -8.35 2.74 19.79
CA LEU A 841 -7.89 4.10 20.12
C LEU A 841 -7.76 4.95 18.83
N GLU A 842 -8.65 4.68 17.90
CA GLU A 842 -8.71 5.10 16.51
C GLU A 842 -8.54 6.62 16.33
N TRP A 843 -9.18 7.44 17.17
CA TRP A 843 -9.10 8.91 17.08
C TRP A 843 -7.81 9.47 17.68
N SER A 844 -7.24 8.79 18.68
CA SER A 844 -5.93 9.15 19.22
C SER A 844 -4.83 8.82 18.22
N LEU A 845 -4.92 7.68 17.54
CA LEU A 845 -3.99 7.29 16.46
C LEU A 845 -4.14 8.22 15.24
N SER A 846 -5.39 8.53 14.87
CA SER A 846 -5.74 9.48 13.79
C SER A 846 -5.12 10.86 13.98
N ARG A 847 -5.15 11.39 15.20
CA ARG A 847 -4.52 12.67 15.53
C ARG A 847 -3.04 12.69 15.18
N PHE A 848 -2.28 11.67 15.59
CA PHE A 848 -0.85 11.58 15.28
C PHE A 848 -0.58 11.34 13.80
N TYR A 849 -1.41 10.54 13.12
CA TYR A 849 -1.30 10.34 11.67
C TYR A 849 -1.49 11.65 10.89
N VAL A 850 -2.58 12.38 11.15
CA VAL A 850 -2.92 13.61 10.43
C VAL A 850 -1.83 14.68 10.60
N LEU A 851 -1.29 14.84 11.81
CA LEU A 851 -0.23 15.82 12.11
C LEU A 851 1.13 15.52 11.43
N ASP A 852 1.39 14.27 11.02
CA ASP A 852 2.63 13.84 10.36
C ASP A 852 2.48 13.70 8.83
N ALA A 853 1.32 13.23 8.37
CA ALA A 853 1.17 12.65 7.04
C ALA A 853 0.17 13.36 6.11
N PHE A 854 -0.64 14.32 6.59
CA PHE A 854 -1.74 14.87 5.79
C PHE A 854 -1.75 16.41 5.74
N SER A 855 -1.83 16.96 4.52
CA SER A 855 -1.74 18.41 4.29
C SER A 855 -3.09 19.08 3.99
N GLU A 856 -3.20 20.37 4.33
CA GLU A 856 -4.39 21.18 4.02
C GLU A 856 -4.66 21.24 2.50
N ASP A 857 -3.61 21.27 1.68
CA ASP A 857 -3.75 21.34 0.22
C ASP A 857 -4.16 19.99 -0.40
N SER A 858 -3.75 18.86 0.18
CA SER A 858 -4.30 17.54 -0.16
C SER A 858 -5.79 17.49 0.15
N LYS A 859 -6.20 18.00 1.33
CA LYS A 859 -7.61 18.10 1.72
C LYS A 859 -8.42 18.97 0.75
N LYS A 860 -7.89 20.12 0.30
CA LYS A 860 -8.54 20.98 -0.70
C LYS A 860 -8.69 20.29 -2.06
N LEU A 861 -7.65 19.61 -2.53
CA LEU A 861 -7.70 18.88 -3.79
C LEU A 861 -8.71 17.73 -3.74
N GLY A 862 -8.75 16.95 -2.66
CA GLY A 862 -9.76 15.90 -2.48
C GLY A 862 -11.19 16.44 -2.41
N ASP A 863 -11.41 17.53 -1.66
CA ASP A 863 -12.71 18.22 -1.58
C ASP A 863 -13.17 18.77 -2.95
N GLN A 864 -12.22 19.29 -3.74
CA GLN A 864 -12.49 19.71 -5.12
C GLN A 864 -12.85 18.51 -6.01
N ILE A 865 -12.04 17.45 -6.04
CA ILE A 865 -12.32 16.25 -6.86
C ILE A 865 -13.73 15.72 -6.56
N VAL A 866 -14.08 15.51 -5.29
CA VAL A 866 -15.42 15.05 -4.89
C VAL A 866 -16.53 16.00 -5.35
N SER A 867 -16.31 17.31 -5.30
CA SER A 867 -17.26 18.32 -5.79
C SER A 867 -17.43 18.26 -7.32
N ASP A 868 -16.35 18.05 -8.06
CA ASP A 868 -16.33 17.93 -9.51
C ASP A 868 -17.02 16.61 -9.97
N ILE A 869 -16.85 15.51 -9.22
CA ILE A 869 -17.63 14.26 -9.38
C ILE A 869 -19.12 14.52 -9.17
N LYS A 870 -19.52 15.21 -8.08
CA LYS A 870 -20.92 15.54 -7.79
C LYS A 870 -21.57 16.34 -8.92
N GLU A 871 -20.89 17.37 -9.43
CA GLU A 871 -21.38 18.12 -10.60
C GLU A 871 -21.55 17.23 -11.83
N ARG A 872 -20.57 16.35 -12.09
CA ARG A 872 -20.61 15.48 -13.27
C ARG A 872 -21.70 14.41 -13.18
N PHE A 873 -21.99 13.90 -11.99
CA PHE A 873 -23.08 12.94 -11.80
C PHE A 873 -24.45 13.61 -11.93
N VAL A 874 -24.63 14.84 -11.44
CA VAL A 874 -25.86 15.64 -11.68
C VAL A 874 -26.11 15.86 -13.18
N PHE A 875 -25.06 16.23 -13.95
CA PHE A 875 -25.17 16.35 -15.41
C PHE A 875 -25.56 15.03 -16.08
N THR A 876 -25.02 13.91 -15.58
CA THR A 876 -25.29 12.58 -16.12
C THR A 876 -26.75 12.19 -15.85
N LEU A 877 -27.21 12.35 -14.60
CA LEU A 877 -28.60 12.12 -14.19
C LEU A 877 -29.60 12.89 -15.06
N ASP A 878 -29.41 14.20 -15.30
CA ASP A 878 -30.32 15.01 -16.13
C ASP A 878 -30.52 14.43 -17.55
N GLN A 879 -29.48 13.79 -18.10
CA GLN A 879 -29.50 13.16 -19.42
C GLN A 879 -29.98 11.70 -19.42
N THR A 880 -30.20 11.11 -18.24
CA THR A 880 -30.59 9.69 -18.10
C THR A 880 -32.02 9.45 -18.57
N SER A 881 -32.15 9.13 -19.86
CA SER A 881 -33.42 8.92 -20.56
C SER A 881 -34.23 7.68 -20.15
N TRP A 882 -33.61 6.72 -19.44
CA TRP A 882 -34.29 5.52 -18.94
C TRP A 882 -35.00 5.73 -17.59
N MET A 883 -34.66 6.81 -16.86
CA MET A 883 -35.39 7.26 -15.68
C MET A 883 -36.53 8.21 -16.08
N SER A 884 -37.57 8.31 -15.26
CA SER A 884 -38.60 9.34 -15.47
C SER A 884 -38.08 10.75 -15.10
N PRO A 885 -38.71 11.84 -15.60
CA PRO A 885 -38.31 13.21 -15.25
C PRO A 885 -38.38 13.52 -13.77
N ASP A 886 -39.37 12.97 -13.05
CA ASP A 886 -39.57 13.24 -11.63
C ASP A 886 -38.54 12.50 -10.77
N VAL A 887 -38.22 11.24 -11.11
CA VAL A 887 -37.16 10.48 -10.43
C VAL A 887 -35.77 11.08 -10.71
N ARG A 888 -35.51 11.57 -11.94
CA ARG A 888 -34.28 12.33 -12.23
C ARG A 888 -34.14 13.56 -11.32
N LYS A 889 -35.21 14.33 -11.13
CA LYS A 889 -35.20 15.52 -10.27
C LYS A 889 -34.88 15.16 -8.82
N LEU A 890 -35.53 14.14 -8.27
CA LEU A 890 -35.24 13.66 -6.91
C LEU A 890 -33.80 13.13 -6.79
N GLY A 891 -33.29 12.45 -7.81
CA GLY A 891 -31.90 11.99 -7.83
C GLY A 891 -30.88 13.14 -7.82
N ILE A 892 -31.16 14.23 -8.55
CA ILE A 892 -30.33 15.44 -8.53
C ILE A 892 -30.39 16.11 -7.13
N GLU A 893 -31.56 16.16 -6.51
CA GLU A 893 -31.73 16.64 -5.13
C GLU A 893 -30.95 15.76 -4.14
N LYS A 894 -30.96 14.42 -4.31
CA LYS A 894 -30.15 13.48 -3.52
C LYS A 894 -28.65 13.73 -3.64
N VAL A 895 -28.10 13.90 -4.85
CA VAL A 895 -26.67 14.24 -5.03
C VAL A 895 -26.33 15.58 -4.38
N GLY A 896 -27.22 16.58 -4.51
CA GLY A 896 -27.05 17.88 -3.87
C GLY A 896 -26.92 17.77 -2.35
N ASN A 897 -27.72 16.90 -1.74
CA ASN A 897 -27.74 16.65 -0.30
C ASN A 897 -26.61 15.74 0.22
N ILE A 898 -25.81 15.09 -0.64
CA ILE A 898 -24.72 14.21 -0.18
C ILE A 898 -23.71 15.00 0.66
N ILE A 899 -23.52 14.57 1.91
CA ILE A 899 -22.51 15.12 2.82
C ILE A 899 -21.14 14.55 2.42
N GLN A 900 -20.14 15.42 2.22
CA GLN A 900 -18.76 15.01 1.91
C GLN A 900 -17.85 15.19 3.13
N LYS A 901 -17.11 14.14 3.50
CA LYS A 901 -16.19 14.09 4.65
C LYS A 901 -14.79 13.73 4.16
N ILE A 902 -13.83 14.66 4.29
CA ILE A 902 -12.48 14.56 3.69
C ILE A 902 -11.40 14.62 4.78
N GLY A 903 -10.51 13.61 4.80
CA GLY A 903 -9.35 13.51 5.67
C GLY A 903 -9.65 12.93 7.06
N PHE A 904 -10.38 13.68 7.89
CA PHE A 904 -10.53 13.37 9.32
C PHE A 904 -11.72 14.13 9.97
N PRO A 905 -12.27 13.64 11.11
CA PRO A 905 -13.33 14.34 11.83
C PRO A 905 -12.85 15.61 12.55
N THR A 906 -13.68 16.65 12.48
CA THR A 906 -13.41 17.98 13.07
C THR A 906 -14.32 18.33 14.25
N LYS A 907 -15.10 17.36 14.76
CA LYS A 907 -16.14 17.60 15.79
C LYS A 907 -16.51 16.42 16.69
N SER A 908 -16.36 15.17 16.24
CA SER A 908 -16.88 14.00 16.98
C SER A 908 -15.98 12.76 16.91
N PRO A 909 -14.78 12.80 17.53
CA PRO A 909 -14.14 13.98 18.14
C PRO A 909 -13.44 14.85 17.08
N ASN A 910 -13.04 16.06 17.45
CA ASN A 910 -12.13 16.88 16.64
C ASN A 910 -10.69 16.37 16.82
N VAL A 911 -10.17 15.58 15.88
CA VAL A 911 -8.80 15.02 16.04
C VAL A 911 -7.70 16.09 16.03
N LEU A 912 -7.98 17.31 15.56
CA LEU A 912 -7.05 18.43 15.65
C LEU A 912 -7.03 19.11 17.03
N ASP A 913 -7.98 18.79 17.92
CA ASP A 913 -7.98 19.24 19.31
C ASP A 913 -7.50 18.11 20.26
N PRO A 914 -6.36 18.28 20.94
CA PRO A 914 -5.85 17.27 21.86
C PRO A 914 -6.74 17.07 23.10
N GLU A 915 -7.46 18.11 23.54
CA GLU A 915 -8.33 18.03 24.71
C GLU A 915 -9.60 17.25 24.39
N ASP A 916 -10.18 17.46 23.21
CA ASP A 916 -11.38 16.74 22.76
C ASP A 916 -11.11 15.24 22.56
N VAL A 917 -9.98 14.88 21.93
CA VAL A 917 -9.52 13.48 21.82
C VAL A 917 -9.31 12.84 23.20
N ASN A 918 -8.69 13.54 24.15
CA ASN A 918 -8.49 13.00 25.50
C ASN A 918 -9.83 12.82 26.24
N ASN A 919 -10.74 13.78 26.08
CA ASN A 919 -12.09 13.77 26.66
C ASN A 919 -12.95 12.62 26.11
N PHE A 920 -12.82 12.27 24.83
CA PHE A 920 -13.50 11.14 24.22
C PHE A 920 -13.15 9.82 24.93
N TYR A 921 -11.86 9.57 25.19
CA TYR A 921 -11.39 8.37 25.88
C TYR A 921 -11.24 8.55 27.41
N ARG A 922 -11.85 9.56 28.04
CA ARG A 922 -11.62 9.85 29.48
C ARG A 922 -12.02 8.70 30.42
N ASP A 923 -13.06 7.96 30.02
CA ASP A 923 -13.67 6.85 30.78
C ASP A 923 -13.04 5.48 30.41
N LEU A 924 -11.86 5.49 29.79
CA LEU A 924 -11.04 4.34 29.40
C LEU A 924 -9.66 4.42 30.08
N GLU A 925 -9.43 3.54 31.05
CA GLU A 925 -8.15 3.36 31.73
C GLU A 925 -7.39 2.18 31.12
N LEU A 926 -6.14 2.40 30.71
CA LEU A 926 -5.28 1.40 30.08
C LEU A 926 -3.95 1.28 30.84
N SER A 927 -3.46 0.05 30.92
CA SER A 927 -2.27 -0.33 31.69
C SER A 927 -1.15 -0.76 30.75
N LYS A 928 0.06 -0.27 31.00
CA LYS A 928 1.26 -0.67 30.25
C LYS A 928 1.75 -2.09 30.56
N ASP A 929 1.16 -2.75 31.56
CA ASP A 929 1.62 -4.04 32.08
C ASP A 929 0.66 -5.21 31.72
N THR A 930 -0.49 -4.94 31.06
CA THR A 930 -1.58 -5.91 30.89
C THR A 930 -2.33 -5.78 29.56
N PHE A 931 -1.80 -6.37 28.48
CA PHE A 931 -2.42 -6.37 27.15
C PHE A 931 -3.86 -6.93 27.15
N PHE A 932 -4.06 -8.18 27.60
CA PHE A 932 -5.37 -8.83 27.58
C PHE A 932 -6.49 -8.02 28.27
N GLU A 933 -6.20 -7.44 29.44
CA GLU A 933 -7.15 -6.59 30.16
C GLU A 933 -7.43 -5.26 29.47
N ASN A 934 -6.46 -4.70 28.72
CA ASN A 934 -6.68 -3.52 27.90
C ASN A 934 -7.70 -3.81 26.80
N GLU A 935 -7.54 -4.91 26.06
CA GLU A 935 -8.45 -5.31 24.97
C GLU A 935 -9.89 -5.49 25.48
N VAL A 936 -10.06 -6.19 26.61
CA VAL A 936 -11.38 -6.35 27.24
C VAL A 936 -11.93 -5.02 27.79
N ALA A 937 -11.08 -4.09 28.23
CA ALA A 937 -11.50 -2.75 28.66
C ALA A 937 -11.93 -1.86 27.49
N VAL A 938 -11.21 -1.92 26.35
CA VAL A 938 -11.53 -1.27 25.08
C VAL A 938 -12.88 -1.76 24.56
N ALA A 939 -13.06 -3.08 24.41
CA ALA A 939 -14.32 -3.66 23.95
C ALA A 939 -15.51 -3.24 24.82
N ARG A 940 -15.34 -3.23 26.15
CA ARG A 940 -16.37 -2.74 27.06
C ARG A 940 -16.62 -1.24 26.95
N PHE A 941 -15.61 -0.44 26.65
CA PHE A 941 -15.75 1.00 26.41
C PHE A 941 -16.52 1.26 25.12
N GLN A 942 -16.20 0.56 24.03
CA GLN A 942 -16.87 0.66 22.74
C GLN A 942 -18.35 0.29 22.85
N LEU A 943 -18.69 -0.85 23.46
CA LEU A 943 -20.09 -1.25 23.69
C LEU A 943 -20.88 -0.19 24.47
N ARG A 944 -20.29 0.39 25.53
CA ARG A 944 -20.93 1.49 26.28
C ARG A 944 -21.09 2.74 25.44
N ASN A 945 -20.08 3.10 24.65
CA ASN A 945 -20.11 4.30 23.80
C ASN A 945 -21.20 4.19 22.73
N GLU A 946 -21.24 3.07 22.03
CA GLU A 946 -22.28 2.69 21.07
C GLU A 946 -23.68 2.79 21.69
N TRP A 947 -23.97 2.02 22.73
CA TRP A 947 -25.31 1.97 23.32
C TRP A 947 -25.72 3.29 24.00
N SER A 948 -24.75 4.16 24.37
CA SER A 948 -25.05 5.50 24.89
C SER A 948 -25.72 6.43 23.86
N LYS A 949 -25.73 6.07 22.56
CA LYS A 949 -26.40 6.84 21.50
C LYS A 949 -27.93 6.72 21.55
N LEU A 950 -28.47 5.67 22.17
CA LEU A 950 -29.91 5.45 22.28
C LEU A 950 -30.62 6.57 23.07
N GLY A 951 -31.76 7.03 22.55
CA GLY A 951 -32.52 8.14 23.12
C GLY A 951 -31.98 9.54 22.77
N LYS A 952 -30.91 9.62 21.97
CA LYS A 952 -30.39 10.86 21.38
C LYS A 952 -30.66 10.87 19.86
N PRO A 953 -30.66 12.04 19.21
CA PRO A 953 -30.62 12.12 17.75
C PRO A 953 -29.34 11.51 17.18
N THR A 954 -29.40 11.01 15.95
CA THR A 954 -28.24 10.52 15.21
C THR A 954 -27.18 11.62 15.06
N ASN A 955 -25.94 11.29 15.42
CA ASN A 955 -24.82 12.21 15.33
C ASN A 955 -24.19 12.18 13.93
N ARG A 956 -24.71 13.02 13.02
CA ARG A 956 -24.23 13.11 11.62
C ARG A 956 -22.76 13.57 11.49
N ASP A 957 -22.10 14.00 12.57
CA ASP A 957 -20.69 14.39 12.57
C ASP A 957 -19.71 13.23 12.91
N GLU A 958 -20.21 12.03 13.28
CA GLU A 958 -19.40 10.82 13.51
C GLU A 958 -18.79 10.24 12.22
N TRP A 959 -17.72 9.45 12.36
CA TRP A 959 -17.04 8.78 11.26
C TRP A 959 -16.92 7.28 11.56
N GLY A 960 -17.16 6.42 10.56
CA GLY A 960 -17.01 4.96 10.66
C GLY A 960 -15.61 4.41 10.37
N MET A 961 -14.63 5.26 10.02
CA MET A 961 -13.24 4.85 9.73
C MET A 961 -12.25 5.84 10.32
N SER A 962 -11.10 5.33 10.77
CA SER A 962 -9.99 6.13 11.30
C SER A 962 -9.29 6.92 10.19
N ALA A 963 -8.62 8.03 10.53
CA ALA A 963 -7.87 8.81 9.55
C ALA A 963 -6.73 8.03 8.83
N PRO A 964 -5.97 7.11 9.46
CA PRO A 964 -4.96 6.29 8.74
C PRO A 964 -5.53 5.13 7.92
N THR A 965 -6.84 4.88 7.95
CA THR A 965 -7.48 3.82 7.15
C THR A 965 -7.30 4.09 5.64
N VAL A 966 -6.81 3.10 4.89
CA VAL A 966 -6.72 3.14 3.42
C VAL A 966 -7.98 2.52 2.81
N ASN A 967 -9.09 3.26 2.89
CA ASN A 967 -10.37 2.88 2.30
C ASN A 967 -11.25 4.12 2.09
N ALA A 968 -12.49 3.95 1.62
CA ALA A 968 -13.55 4.96 1.61
C ALA A 968 -14.91 4.28 1.92
N TYR A 969 -15.99 5.06 2.12
CA TYR A 969 -17.35 4.51 2.21
C TYR A 969 -18.47 5.50 1.86
N TYR A 970 -19.60 4.95 1.41
CA TYR A 970 -20.93 5.57 1.43
C TYR A 970 -21.79 5.01 2.57
N ASN A 971 -22.51 5.88 3.27
CA ASN A 971 -23.45 5.52 4.33
C ASN A 971 -24.87 5.98 3.93
N PRO A 972 -25.79 5.07 3.55
CA PRO A 972 -27.09 5.44 2.98
C PRO A 972 -28.02 6.22 3.94
N PRO A 973 -28.23 5.82 5.21
CA PRO A 973 -28.98 6.63 6.18
C PRO A 973 -28.41 8.04 6.40
N GLY A 974 -27.08 8.19 6.39
CA GLY A 974 -26.43 9.50 6.49
C GLY A 974 -26.47 10.33 5.20
N ASN A 975 -26.75 9.67 4.06
CA ASN A 975 -26.49 10.16 2.70
C ASN A 975 -25.11 10.84 2.59
N GLU A 976 -24.05 10.14 3.00
CA GLU A 976 -22.71 10.71 3.13
C GLU A 976 -21.63 9.85 2.48
N ILE A 977 -20.61 10.50 1.93
CA ILE A 977 -19.40 9.89 1.34
C ILE A 977 -18.16 10.34 2.11
N VAL A 978 -17.29 9.40 2.46
CA VAL A 978 -16.23 9.61 3.43
C VAL A 978 -14.89 9.07 2.95
N PHE A 979 -13.87 9.93 2.99
CA PHE A 979 -12.53 9.66 2.48
C PHE A 979 -11.49 9.98 3.57
N PRO A 980 -11.08 8.98 4.38
CA PRO A 980 -9.96 9.10 5.32
C PRO A 980 -8.66 9.61 4.68
N ALA A 981 -7.81 10.25 5.48
CA ALA A 981 -6.49 10.72 5.05
C ALA A 981 -5.57 9.58 4.56
N GLY A 982 -5.80 8.33 4.99
CA GLY A 982 -5.05 7.15 4.59
C GLY A 982 -5.17 6.82 3.10
N ILE A 983 -6.35 6.95 2.49
CA ILE A 983 -6.48 6.72 1.03
C ILE A 983 -5.93 7.88 0.19
N MET A 984 -5.70 9.05 0.80
CA MET A 984 -5.20 10.26 0.13
C MET A 984 -3.66 10.29 0.00
N GLN A 985 -3.07 9.18 -0.44
CA GLN A 985 -1.63 9.05 -0.74
C GLN A 985 -1.40 8.21 -2.04
N PRO A 986 -0.20 8.25 -2.65
CA PRO A 986 0.10 7.48 -3.86
C PRO A 986 0.05 5.95 -3.66
N PRO A 987 -0.35 5.16 -4.67
CA PRO A 987 -0.77 5.58 -6.01
C PRO A 987 -2.25 6.01 -6.12
N ALA A 988 -3.06 5.86 -5.07
CA ALA A 988 -4.48 6.23 -5.13
C ALA A 988 -4.70 7.73 -5.34
N PHE A 989 -3.89 8.57 -4.69
CA PHE A 989 -3.99 10.02 -4.75
C PHE A 989 -2.60 10.64 -4.84
N TYR A 990 -2.36 11.41 -5.91
CA TYR A 990 -1.19 12.27 -6.03
C TYR A 990 -1.56 13.71 -5.68
N GLY A 991 -0.63 14.44 -5.08
CA GLY A 991 -0.84 15.79 -4.59
C GLY A 991 -1.03 16.84 -5.70
N PRO A 992 -1.27 18.12 -5.32
CA PRO A 992 -1.51 19.20 -6.27
C PRO A 992 -0.29 19.60 -7.13
N SER A 993 0.87 18.97 -6.95
CA SER A 993 2.05 19.16 -7.80
C SER A 993 2.14 18.11 -8.93
N ALA A 994 1.16 17.20 -9.01
CA ALA A 994 1.02 16.18 -10.05
C ALA A 994 -0.16 16.48 -11.01
N PRO A 995 -0.12 15.96 -12.26
CA PRO A 995 -1.22 16.04 -13.20
C PRO A 995 -2.53 15.45 -12.66
N LEU A 996 -3.65 16.10 -12.95
CA LEU A 996 -4.95 15.70 -12.42
C LEU A 996 -5.42 14.33 -12.96
N TYR A 997 -4.99 13.88 -14.15
CA TYR A 997 -5.35 12.55 -14.66
C TYR A 997 -4.94 11.39 -13.74
N LEU A 998 -3.93 11.57 -12.88
CA LEU A 998 -3.52 10.57 -11.90
C LEU A 998 -4.50 10.52 -10.73
N ALA A 999 -4.68 11.65 -10.04
CA ALA A 999 -5.57 11.73 -8.89
C ALA A 999 -7.03 11.42 -9.27
N TYR A 1000 -7.47 11.82 -10.46
CA TYR A 1000 -8.80 11.45 -10.97
C TYR A 1000 -8.86 9.98 -11.43
N GLY A 1001 -7.79 9.44 -12.04
CA GLY A 1001 -7.74 8.05 -12.50
C GLY A 1001 -7.97 7.05 -11.37
N ALA A 1002 -7.42 7.31 -10.19
CA ALA A 1002 -7.65 6.49 -8.99
C ALA A 1002 -8.61 7.14 -7.98
N PHE A 1003 -8.20 8.11 -7.16
CA PHE A 1003 -9.04 8.71 -6.11
C PHE A 1003 -10.33 9.35 -6.62
N GLY A 1004 -10.35 9.93 -7.82
CA GLY A 1004 -11.58 10.42 -8.45
C GLY A 1004 -12.53 9.28 -8.86
N ALA A 1005 -12.00 8.15 -9.32
CA ALA A 1005 -12.80 6.96 -9.60
C ALA A 1005 -13.38 6.36 -8.30
N VAL A 1006 -12.60 6.32 -7.22
CA VAL A 1006 -13.09 5.98 -5.86
C VAL A 1006 -14.15 7.00 -5.40
N SER A 1007 -13.93 8.29 -5.60
CA SER A 1007 -14.91 9.34 -5.26
C SER A 1007 -16.23 9.19 -6.01
N GLY A 1008 -16.16 8.79 -7.28
CA GLY A 1008 -17.32 8.45 -8.08
C GLY A 1008 -17.97 7.11 -7.72
N HIS A 1009 -17.21 6.16 -7.19
CA HIS A 1009 -17.68 4.87 -6.71
C HIS A 1009 -18.56 5.08 -5.46
N GLU A 1010 -18.05 5.79 -4.44
CA GLU A 1010 -18.84 6.14 -3.25
C GLU A 1010 -20.11 6.93 -3.60
N LEU A 1011 -20.04 7.85 -4.57
CA LEU A 1011 -21.23 8.57 -5.02
C LEU A 1011 -22.22 7.66 -5.75
N SER A 1012 -21.72 6.69 -6.54
CA SER A 1012 -22.56 5.75 -7.28
C SER A 1012 -23.30 4.77 -6.37
N HIS A 1013 -22.77 4.44 -5.20
CA HIS A 1013 -23.49 3.68 -4.17
C HIS A 1013 -24.82 4.34 -3.78
N ALA A 1014 -24.94 5.67 -3.83
CA ALA A 1014 -26.22 6.36 -3.58
C ALA A 1014 -27.35 5.98 -4.55
N PHE A 1015 -27.05 5.24 -5.63
CA PHE A 1015 -28.00 4.83 -6.66
C PHE A 1015 -27.84 3.36 -7.11
N ASP A 1016 -27.04 2.56 -6.41
CA ASP A 1016 -26.80 1.16 -6.74
C ASP A 1016 -27.99 0.25 -6.35
N SER A 1017 -27.79 -1.07 -6.32
CA SER A 1017 -28.85 -2.02 -5.93
C SER A 1017 -29.45 -1.78 -4.54
N THR A 1018 -28.68 -1.18 -3.63
CA THR A 1018 -29.03 -0.93 -2.22
C THR A 1018 -29.34 0.55 -1.99
N GLY A 1019 -28.42 1.45 -2.30
CA GLY A 1019 -28.56 2.88 -1.99
C GLY A 1019 -29.68 3.59 -2.76
N ARG A 1020 -30.14 3.04 -3.91
CA ARG A 1020 -31.36 3.52 -4.60
C ARG A 1020 -32.60 3.50 -3.72
N HIS A 1021 -32.65 2.66 -2.68
CA HIS A 1021 -33.78 2.55 -1.77
C HIS A 1021 -33.88 3.71 -0.77
N TYR A 1022 -32.85 4.55 -0.67
CA TYR A 1022 -32.79 5.70 0.22
C TYR A 1022 -33.02 6.99 -0.57
N ASP A 1023 -33.86 7.89 -0.07
CA ASP A 1023 -34.21 9.16 -0.73
C ASP A 1023 -33.17 10.27 -0.54
N GLU A 1024 -33.50 11.50 -0.94
CA GLU A 1024 -32.58 12.66 -0.83
C GLU A 1024 -32.26 13.07 0.61
N SER A 1025 -33.05 12.60 1.57
CA SER A 1025 -32.91 12.87 3.00
C SER A 1025 -32.31 11.69 3.77
N GLY A 1026 -32.05 10.57 3.10
CA GLY A 1026 -31.50 9.34 3.69
C GLY A 1026 -32.55 8.37 4.23
N ASN A 1027 -33.84 8.54 3.92
CA ASN A 1027 -34.88 7.60 4.37
C ASN A 1027 -35.10 6.47 3.36
N TYR A 1028 -35.25 5.24 3.85
CA TYR A 1028 -35.65 4.06 3.09
C TYR A 1028 -37.12 4.18 2.63
N THR A 1029 -37.31 4.62 1.38
CA THR A 1029 -38.62 4.88 0.78
C THR A 1029 -38.68 4.42 -0.68
N ASN A 1030 -39.90 4.22 -1.19
CA ASN A 1030 -40.11 3.92 -2.62
C ASN A 1030 -40.29 5.24 -3.39
N TRP A 1031 -39.19 5.92 -3.67
CA TRP A 1031 -39.16 7.21 -4.40
C TRP A 1031 -38.94 7.07 -5.92
N TRP A 1032 -38.75 5.85 -6.42
CA TRP A 1032 -38.70 5.53 -7.86
C TRP A 1032 -40.06 5.02 -8.34
N ASP A 1033 -40.46 5.38 -9.56
CA ASP A 1033 -41.60 4.77 -10.22
C ASP A 1033 -41.27 3.39 -10.81
N ASP A 1034 -42.29 2.54 -10.94
CA ASP A 1034 -42.17 1.15 -11.41
C ASP A 1034 -41.39 1.02 -12.72
N LYS A 1035 -41.55 1.96 -13.66
CA LYS A 1035 -40.86 1.94 -14.96
C LYS A 1035 -39.37 2.20 -14.81
N THR A 1036 -38.99 3.09 -13.89
CA THR A 1036 -37.59 3.40 -13.58
C THR A 1036 -36.95 2.21 -12.85
N VAL A 1037 -37.71 1.50 -12.00
CA VAL A 1037 -37.27 0.25 -11.36
C VAL A 1037 -37.07 -0.87 -12.39
N GLU A 1038 -38.06 -1.15 -13.25
CA GLU A 1038 -37.97 -2.14 -14.34
C GLU A 1038 -36.76 -1.87 -15.25
N ALA A 1039 -36.54 -0.60 -15.64
CA ALA A 1039 -35.43 -0.19 -16.49
C ALA A 1039 -34.06 -0.32 -15.78
N PHE A 1040 -34.01 -0.11 -14.46
CA PHE A 1040 -32.80 -0.35 -13.67
C PHE A 1040 -32.51 -1.85 -13.56
N GLU A 1041 -33.50 -2.68 -13.25
CA GLU A 1041 -33.35 -4.13 -13.12
C GLU A 1041 -32.88 -4.77 -14.43
N GLU A 1042 -33.41 -4.32 -15.59
CA GLU A 1042 -32.93 -4.70 -16.92
C GLU A 1042 -31.42 -4.43 -17.10
N ARG A 1043 -30.93 -3.27 -16.64
CA ARG A 1043 -29.52 -2.86 -16.76
C ARG A 1043 -28.63 -3.58 -15.75
N ALA A 1044 -29.09 -3.69 -14.51
CA ALA A 1044 -28.40 -4.41 -13.44
C ALA A 1044 -28.20 -5.89 -13.79
N GLN A 1045 -29.18 -6.53 -14.44
CA GLN A 1045 -29.04 -7.91 -14.92
C GLN A 1045 -27.86 -8.10 -15.89
N CYS A 1046 -27.50 -7.09 -16.69
CA CYS A 1046 -26.31 -7.15 -17.53
C CYS A 1046 -25.04 -7.31 -16.68
N PHE A 1047 -24.90 -6.53 -15.59
CA PHE A 1047 -23.74 -6.63 -14.69
C PHE A 1047 -23.69 -7.97 -13.96
N ILE A 1048 -24.85 -8.49 -13.50
CA ILE A 1048 -24.95 -9.85 -12.95
C ILE A 1048 -24.42 -10.88 -13.96
N ASP A 1049 -24.96 -10.85 -15.18
CA ASP A 1049 -24.61 -11.79 -16.26
C ASP A 1049 -23.16 -11.65 -16.74
N GLN A 1050 -22.59 -10.45 -16.68
CA GLN A 1050 -21.18 -10.17 -17.01
C GLN A 1050 -20.27 -10.80 -15.96
N TYR A 1051 -20.36 -10.34 -14.71
CA TYR A 1051 -19.42 -10.73 -13.66
C TYR A 1051 -19.58 -12.20 -13.26
N SER A 1052 -20.77 -12.81 -13.35
CA SER A 1052 -20.95 -14.25 -13.12
C SER A 1052 -20.21 -15.16 -14.11
N LYS A 1053 -19.71 -14.63 -15.22
CA LYS A 1053 -18.83 -15.37 -16.15
C LYS A 1053 -17.35 -15.29 -15.74
N PHE A 1054 -16.97 -14.32 -14.90
CA PHE A 1054 -15.61 -14.19 -14.41
C PHE A 1054 -15.29 -15.31 -13.41
N THR A 1055 -14.09 -15.88 -13.51
CA THR A 1055 -13.66 -17.02 -12.70
C THR A 1055 -12.30 -16.80 -12.07
N VAL A 1056 -12.13 -17.29 -10.84
CA VAL A 1056 -10.85 -17.40 -10.15
C VAL A 1056 -10.53 -18.87 -9.84
N THR A 1057 -9.26 -19.19 -9.64
CA THR A 1057 -8.80 -20.53 -9.25
C THR A 1057 -8.73 -20.63 -7.73
N GLY A 1058 -9.63 -21.41 -7.14
CA GLY A 1058 -9.62 -21.78 -5.72
C GLY A 1058 -8.72 -22.98 -5.41
N PRO A 1059 -8.75 -23.48 -4.16
CA PRO A 1059 -7.97 -24.64 -3.73
C PRO A 1059 -8.28 -25.88 -4.56
N GLU A 1060 -7.31 -26.81 -4.63
CA GLU A 1060 -7.41 -28.03 -5.46
C GLU A 1060 -7.70 -27.75 -6.95
N ASP A 1061 -7.31 -26.56 -7.45
CA ASP A 1061 -7.56 -26.06 -8.82
C ASP A 1061 -9.05 -25.97 -9.21
N LYS A 1062 -9.93 -25.85 -8.21
CA LYS A 1062 -11.37 -25.63 -8.36
C LYS A 1062 -11.63 -24.29 -9.06
N VAL A 1063 -12.36 -24.30 -10.17
CA VAL A 1063 -12.86 -23.09 -10.81
C VAL A 1063 -14.01 -22.52 -9.97
N LEU A 1064 -13.86 -21.27 -9.52
CA LEU A 1064 -14.84 -20.53 -8.75
C LEU A 1064 -15.39 -19.38 -9.60
N HIS A 1065 -16.71 -19.27 -9.70
CA HIS A 1065 -17.37 -18.15 -10.35
C HIS A 1065 -17.63 -17.02 -9.36
N VAL A 1066 -17.45 -15.77 -9.81
CA VAL A 1066 -17.88 -14.59 -9.04
C VAL A 1066 -19.41 -14.62 -8.91
N ASN A 1067 -19.93 -14.36 -7.72
CA ASN A 1067 -21.37 -14.18 -7.54
C ASN A 1067 -21.75 -12.76 -7.97
N GLY A 1068 -22.00 -12.57 -9.27
CA GLY A 1068 -22.38 -11.27 -9.86
C GLY A 1068 -23.66 -10.65 -9.29
N ARG A 1069 -24.46 -11.40 -8.52
CA ARG A 1069 -25.62 -10.88 -7.78
C ARG A 1069 -25.21 -10.32 -6.41
N LEU A 1070 -24.27 -10.96 -5.71
CA LEU A 1070 -23.64 -10.43 -4.49
C LEU A 1070 -22.84 -9.17 -4.80
N THR A 1071 -22.00 -9.22 -5.85
CA THR A 1071 -21.10 -8.10 -6.19
C THR A 1071 -21.74 -6.95 -6.95
N LEU A 1072 -23.07 -6.93 -7.07
CA LEU A 1072 -23.80 -6.04 -7.96
C LEU A 1072 -23.63 -4.54 -7.62
N GLY A 1073 -23.69 -4.18 -6.33
CA GLY A 1073 -23.53 -2.79 -5.88
C GLY A 1073 -22.16 -2.24 -6.29
N GLU A 1074 -21.11 -2.95 -5.88
CA GLU A 1074 -19.70 -2.68 -6.20
C GLU A 1074 -19.43 -2.57 -7.70
N ASN A 1075 -19.97 -3.49 -8.51
CA ASN A 1075 -19.77 -3.49 -9.97
C ASN A 1075 -20.46 -2.29 -10.65
N ILE A 1076 -21.65 -1.88 -10.17
CA ILE A 1076 -22.33 -0.67 -10.65
C ILE A 1076 -21.54 0.57 -10.22
N ALA A 1077 -21.01 0.58 -9.00
CA ALA A 1077 -20.26 1.68 -8.43
C ALA A 1077 -18.91 1.89 -9.14
N ASP A 1078 -18.17 0.83 -9.47
CA ASP A 1078 -16.94 0.90 -10.28
C ASP A 1078 -17.18 1.53 -11.66
N ALA A 1079 -18.17 1.04 -12.39
CA ALA A 1079 -18.46 1.52 -13.74
C ALA A 1079 -19.00 2.96 -13.76
N GLY A 1080 -19.87 3.29 -12.79
CA GLY A 1080 -20.37 4.66 -12.59
C GLY A 1080 -19.26 5.62 -12.19
N GLY A 1081 -18.44 5.23 -11.22
CA GLY A 1081 -17.39 6.06 -10.65
C GLY A 1081 -16.26 6.39 -11.62
N LEU A 1082 -15.77 5.40 -12.36
CA LEU A 1082 -14.79 5.61 -13.42
C LEU A 1082 -15.31 6.56 -14.50
N THR A 1083 -16.58 6.40 -14.90
CA THR A 1083 -17.21 7.23 -15.94
C THR A 1083 -17.40 8.67 -15.48
N ALA A 1084 -17.87 8.88 -14.24
CA ALA A 1084 -17.98 10.21 -13.64
C ALA A 1084 -16.61 10.88 -13.53
N SER A 1085 -15.60 10.15 -13.05
CA SER A 1085 -14.24 10.68 -12.88
C SER A 1085 -13.57 11.07 -14.18
N TYR A 1086 -13.64 10.21 -15.21
CA TYR A 1086 -13.04 10.50 -16.52
C TYR A 1086 -13.60 11.80 -17.12
N HIS A 1087 -14.92 12.00 -17.05
CA HIS A 1087 -15.54 13.20 -17.59
C HIS A 1087 -15.32 14.46 -16.71
N ALA A 1088 -15.20 14.31 -15.40
CA ALA A 1088 -14.84 15.42 -14.51
C ALA A 1088 -13.40 15.88 -14.77
N TRP A 1089 -12.43 14.95 -14.84
CA TRP A 1089 -11.07 15.25 -15.26
C TRP A 1089 -11.02 15.87 -16.66
N LYS A 1090 -11.74 15.31 -17.64
CA LYS A 1090 -11.65 15.81 -19.02
C LYS A 1090 -12.14 17.26 -19.15
N LYS A 1091 -13.17 17.65 -18.39
CA LYS A 1091 -13.61 19.05 -18.26
C LYS A 1091 -12.49 19.96 -17.71
N HIS A 1092 -11.69 19.47 -16.75
CA HIS A 1092 -10.53 20.18 -16.23
C HIS A 1092 -9.40 20.31 -17.27
N ASP A 1093 -9.01 19.21 -17.92
CA ASP A 1093 -7.95 19.21 -18.94
C ASP A 1093 -8.31 20.06 -20.17
N GLU A 1094 -9.59 20.13 -20.56
CA GLU A 1094 -10.06 21.02 -21.62
C GLU A 1094 -9.99 22.51 -21.24
N ALA A 1095 -10.21 22.84 -19.96
CA ALA A 1095 -10.15 24.22 -19.45
C ALA A 1095 -8.72 24.68 -19.14
N LYS A 1096 -7.87 23.77 -18.65
CA LYS A 1096 -6.46 24.00 -18.31
C LYS A 1096 -5.70 22.68 -18.52
N PRO A 1097 -5.09 22.46 -19.70
CA PRO A 1097 -4.40 21.21 -20.00
C PRO A 1097 -3.28 20.88 -19.02
N ASP A 1098 -3.30 19.65 -18.50
CA ASP A 1098 -2.24 19.12 -17.64
C ASP A 1098 -0.89 18.98 -18.39
N PRO A 1099 0.25 19.02 -17.70
CA PRO A 1099 1.53 18.58 -18.25
C PRO A 1099 1.60 17.05 -18.42
N HIS A 1100 2.50 16.56 -19.29
CA HIS A 1100 2.80 15.13 -19.41
C HIS A 1100 3.79 14.66 -18.34
N LEU A 1101 3.77 13.36 -18.04
CA LEU A 1101 4.76 12.72 -17.17
C LEU A 1101 6.08 12.42 -17.92
N PRO A 1102 7.25 12.62 -17.29
CA PRO A 1102 8.54 12.39 -17.93
C PRO A 1102 8.78 10.90 -18.18
N GLY A 1103 9.19 10.54 -19.39
CA GLY A 1103 9.48 9.14 -19.76
C GLY A 1103 8.24 8.29 -20.08
N LEU A 1104 7.05 8.90 -20.09
CA LEU A 1104 5.78 8.27 -20.47
C LEU A 1104 5.19 8.89 -21.75
N ASP A 1105 6.02 9.53 -22.58
CA ASP A 1105 5.64 10.23 -23.82
C ASP A 1105 4.97 9.33 -24.88
N ALA A 1106 5.07 8.00 -24.73
CA ALA A 1106 4.38 7.01 -25.56
C ALA A 1106 2.87 6.88 -25.24
N PHE A 1107 2.43 7.44 -24.11
CA PHE A 1107 1.04 7.37 -23.63
C PHE A 1107 0.35 8.73 -23.72
N THR A 1108 -0.91 8.73 -24.18
CA THR A 1108 -1.77 9.90 -24.01
C THR A 1108 -2.19 10.07 -22.55
N LYS A 1109 -2.62 11.27 -22.18
CA LYS A 1109 -3.20 11.54 -20.85
C LYS A 1109 -4.40 10.65 -20.54
N GLU A 1110 -5.25 10.40 -21.55
CA GLU A 1110 -6.39 9.50 -21.45
C GLU A 1110 -5.94 8.06 -21.13
N GLN A 1111 -4.86 7.57 -21.74
CA GLN A 1111 -4.30 6.27 -21.39
C GLN A 1111 -3.70 6.26 -19.97
N LEU A 1112 -2.98 7.32 -19.58
CA LEU A 1112 -2.42 7.47 -18.22
C LEU A 1112 -3.50 7.52 -17.13
N PHE A 1113 -4.67 8.10 -17.40
CA PHE A 1113 -5.84 8.04 -16.51
C PHE A 1113 -6.26 6.58 -16.23
N PHE A 1114 -6.43 5.76 -17.27
CA PHE A 1114 -6.84 4.36 -17.10
C PHE A 1114 -5.72 3.48 -16.54
N ILE A 1115 -4.45 3.80 -16.82
CA ILE A 1115 -3.31 3.12 -16.18
C ILE A 1115 -3.26 3.44 -14.68
N SER A 1116 -3.56 4.68 -14.28
CA SER A 1116 -3.68 5.05 -12.87
C SER A 1116 -4.82 4.30 -12.17
N TYR A 1117 -5.98 4.15 -12.82
CA TYR A 1117 -7.07 3.30 -12.31
C TYR A 1117 -6.62 1.83 -12.14
N GLY A 1118 -5.95 1.25 -13.14
CA GLY A 1118 -5.45 -0.12 -13.06
C GLY A 1118 -4.41 -0.32 -11.96
N ASN A 1119 -3.50 0.66 -11.80
CA ASN A 1119 -2.44 0.64 -10.78
C ASN A 1119 -2.96 0.62 -9.34
N TRP A 1120 -4.12 1.24 -9.06
CA TRP A 1120 -4.78 1.15 -7.76
C TRP A 1120 -5.21 -0.28 -7.40
N TRP A 1121 -5.61 -1.08 -8.40
CA TRP A 1121 -6.11 -2.44 -8.20
C TRP A 1121 -5.05 -3.55 -8.33
N CYS A 1122 -3.81 -3.23 -8.73
CA CYS A 1122 -2.74 -4.22 -8.86
C CYS A 1122 -2.49 -4.98 -7.55
N GLY A 1123 -2.53 -6.32 -7.63
CA GLY A 1123 -2.50 -7.19 -6.47
C GLY A 1123 -2.14 -8.65 -6.73
N LYS A 1124 -2.01 -9.41 -5.64
CA LYS A 1124 -1.89 -10.88 -5.60
C LYS A 1124 -2.87 -11.43 -4.57
N THR A 1125 -3.35 -12.66 -4.81
CA THR A 1125 -4.24 -13.39 -3.91
C THR A 1125 -3.91 -14.88 -4.01
N THR A 1126 -3.81 -15.58 -2.88
CA THR A 1126 -3.66 -17.04 -2.83
C THR A 1126 -5.00 -17.73 -3.11
N LYS A 1127 -4.97 -19.03 -3.41
CA LYS A 1127 -6.16 -19.77 -3.86
C LYS A 1127 -7.24 -19.84 -2.76
N GLU A 1128 -6.80 -20.02 -1.53
CA GLU A 1128 -7.61 -20.12 -0.33
C GLU A 1128 -8.23 -18.76 0.01
N ALA A 1129 -7.44 -17.67 -0.05
CA ALA A 1129 -7.95 -16.30 0.11
C ALA A 1129 -8.96 -15.91 -0.99
N ALA A 1130 -8.75 -16.41 -2.23
CA ALA A 1130 -9.71 -16.22 -3.32
C ALA A 1130 -11.01 -17.01 -3.09
N GLU A 1131 -10.96 -18.22 -2.53
CA GLU A 1131 -12.18 -18.95 -2.14
C GLU A 1131 -12.93 -18.23 -1.01
N GLN A 1132 -12.22 -17.73 0.00
CA GLN A 1132 -12.84 -16.95 1.08
C GLN A 1132 -13.59 -15.72 0.53
N ALA A 1133 -12.92 -14.90 -0.29
CA ALA A 1133 -13.53 -13.70 -0.87
C ALA A 1133 -14.76 -14.03 -1.73
N ILE A 1134 -14.73 -15.09 -2.54
CA ILE A 1134 -15.89 -15.50 -3.38
C ILE A 1134 -17.14 -15.84 -2.56
N TYR A 1135 -17.01 -16.25 -1.29
CA TYR A 1135 -18.16 -16.57 -0.44
C TYR A 1135 -18.74 -15.37 0.31
N ASN A 1136 -17.94 -14.36 0.69
CA ASN A 1136 -18.41 -13.31 1.61
C ASN A 1136 -17.94 -11.87 1.31
N ASP A 1137 -17.11 -11.63 0.30
CA ASP A 1137 -16.72 -10.28 -0.12
C ASP A 1137 -17.76 -9.73 -1.14
N PRO A 1138 -18.43 -8.59 -0.88
CA PRO A 1138 -19.27 -7.95 -1.87
C PRO A 1138 -18.45 -7.38 -3.05
N HIS A 1139 -17.13 -7.23 -2.92
CA HIS A 1139 -16.31 -6.76 -4.03
C HIS A 1139 -15.97 -7.89 -5.01
N ALA A 1140 -16.06 -7.59 -6.31
CA ALA A 1140 -15.47 -8.48 -7.31
C ALA A 1140 -13.94 -8.57 -7.14
N PRO A 1141 -13.30 -9.71 -7.54
CA PRO A 1141 -11.85 -9.84 -7.53
C PRO A 1141 -11.17 -8.67 -8.25
N LYS A 1142 -10.02 -8.22 -7.75
CA LYS A 1142 -9.37 -6.97 -8.19
C LYS A 1142 -9.10 -6.94 -9.71
N SER A 1143 -8.73 -8.07 -10.31
CA SER A 1143 -8.57 -8.22 -11.76
C SER A 1143 -9.88 -8.10 -12.54
N ALA A 1144 -11.02 -8.53 -11.97
CA ALA A 1144 -12.34 -8.27 -12.54
C ALA A 1144 -12.73 -6.78 -12.43
N ARG A 1145 -12.41 -6.11 -11.32
CA ARG A 1145 -12.59 -4.65 -11.17
C ARG A 1145 -11.78 -3.86 -12.20
N ILE A 1146 -10.61 -4.36 -12.63
CA ILE A 1146 -9.90 -3.81 -13.79
C ILE A 1146 -10.63 -4.15 -15.10
N ILE A 1147 -10.72 -5.45 -15.44
CA ILE A 1147 -11.09 -5.93 -16.78
C ILE A 1147 -12.55 -5.60 -17.14
N GLU A 1148 -13.50 -5.92 -16.26
CA GLU A 1148 -14.93 -5.78 -16.56
C GLU A 1148 -15.38 -4.32 -16.55
N THR A 1149 -14.75 -3.48 -15.73
CA THR A 1149 -14.94 -2.02 -15.75
C THR A 1149 -14.40 -1.40 -17.04
N MET A 1150 -13.22 -1.84 -17.52
CA MET A 1150 -12.72 -1.44 -18.85
C MET A 1150 -13.62 -1.93 -19.99
N ALA A 1151 -14.22 -3.12 -19.86
CA ALA A 1151 -15.20 -3.63 -20.82
C ALA A 1151 -16.50 -2.78 -20.84
N ASN A 1152 -16.81 -2.08 -19.76
CA ASN A 1152 -17.95 -1.17 -19.65
C ASN A 1152 -17.62 0.29 -20.04
N SER A 1153 -16.35 0.70 -20.00
CA SER A 1153 -15.94 2.04 -20.43
C SER A 1153 -15.80 2.17 -21.94
N ARG A 1154 -16.56 3.09 -22.55
CA ARG A 1154 -16.39 3.47 -23.97
C ARG A 1154 -15.13 4.34 -24.14
N GLU A 1155 -14.83 5.13 -23.13
CA GLU A 1155 -13.76 6.10 -23.06
C GLU A 1155 -12.40 5.39 -23.07
N PHE A 1156 -12.26 4.31 -22.28
CA PHE A 1156 -11.14 3.37 -22.36
C PHE A 1156 -10.97 2.79 -23.77
N LYS A 1157 -12.05 2.24 -24.33
CA LYS A 1157 -12.06 1.63 -25.67
C LYS A 1157 -11.70 2.63 -26.78
N ASN A 1158 -11.96 3.92 -26.59
CA ASN A 1158 -11.47 4.97 -27.48
C ASN A 1158 -9.99 5.26 -27.25
N ALA A 1159 -9.56 5.44 -26.00
CA ALA A 1159 -8.17 5.77 -25.63
C ALA A 1159 -7.15 4.74 -26.11
N PHE A 1160 -7.49 3.45 -25.99
CA PHE A 1160 -6.66 2.33 -26.49
C PHE A 1160 -7.07 1.84 -27.90
N SER A 1161 -7.95 2.58 -28.60
CA SER A 1161 -8.35 2.29 -29.99
C SER A 1161 -8.92 0.89 -30.24
N CYS A 1162 -9.61 0.30 -29.26
CA CYS A 1162 -10.13 -1.06 -29.32
C CYS A 1162 -11.08 -1.31 -30.51
N PRO A 1163 -11.13 -2.55 -31.04
CA PRO A 1163 -11.91 -2.87 -32.24
C PRO A 1163 -13.43 -2.68 -32.07
N ASP A 1164 -13.99 -3.12 -30.93
CA ASP A 1164 -15.32 -2.72 -30.49
C ASP A 1164 -15.22 -1.60 -29.46
N ARG A 1165 -16.08 -0.59 -29.61
CA ARG A 1165 -16.14 0.63 -28.79
C ARG A 1165 -17.48 0.80 -28.10
N LYS A 1166 -18.34 -0.23 -28.14
CA LYS A 1166 -19.55 -0.30 -27.33
C LYS A 1166 -19.21 -0.79 -25.91
N PRO A 1167 -19.78 -0.18 -24.85
CA PRO A 1167 -19.86 -0.81 -23.53
C PRO A 1167 -20.48 -2.21 -23.60
N VAL A 1168 -20.03 -3.14 -22.76
CA VAL A 1168 -20.70 -4.44 -22.57
C VAL A 1168 -22.01 -4.21 -21.80
N CYS A 1169 -21.91 -3.59 -20.63
CA CYS A 1169 -23.02 -3.11 -19.82
C CYS A 1169 -22.92 -1.59 -19.62
N LYS A 1170 -24.07 -0.94 -19.42
CA LYS A 1170 -24.13 0.50 -19.11
C LYS A 1170 -25.36 0.81 -18.24
N LEU A 1171 -25.18 1.63 -17.21
CA LEU A 1171 -26.25 2.10 -16.33
C LEU A 1171 -26.28 3.64 -16.29
N TRP A 1172 -25.21 4.28 -15.79
CA TRP A 1172 -24.96 5.72 -15.81
C TRP A 1172 -24.29 6.17 -17.13
#